data_AF-A0A3D1TA53-F1
#
_entry.id   AF-A0A3D1TA53-F1
#
_cell.length_a   1.000
_cell.length_b   1.000
_cell.length_c   1.000
_cell.angle_alpha   90.00
_cell.angle_beta   90.00
_cell.angle_gamma   90.00
#
_symmetry.space_group_name_H-M   'P 1'
#
loop_
_entity.id
_entity.type
_entity.pdbx_description
1 polymer ?
#
loop_
_entity_poly.entity_id
_entity_poly.type
_entity_poly.pdbx_seq_one_letter_code
_entity_poly.pdbx_strand_id
1 'polypeptide(L)'
;MFEAYPVFRKCLLTLLIMAAWALLPWSATQAQDSGPIILNPVGESSDEFGPAGFMEILVTGPAGTWVQPQINQSLDVGQWTNYGEPVMLGENPAVLVAPHLSDNIASFFRVIRIAPPAEIAVAEGKIGLVLNEPVSADFLLAQLGMHLNQDVFPRDDEGADRIVSEGKYSAANLHSLLRQLELPTWVPPSNREDDPKLEDPSIPSTIFQFGKPIVDPGDVGTGVIDDGWKGDGIEERPTDGPSVPETPHPEADRPFEPKLPDVPDGLLQEPDPKFREPGAHLRLRLLLDKKGGFELKLAKQDEGDGLLADFFPVPEPGSLIAVVRSPNWQGDQFGVYHIGVFSNPWAEHSYDPPYRGVHGQTETDLADLDFPVPLLDPEWGIEGLEVTLYRVHAPIDGEVLSPEVFHRNEKNFELLAGINMADILAALKESAAKPRLQAASRDPEMTVLHRSGSNASKYNLVIIGDGFDDSDADQQAFNDYVENTIINQWLTRDIHPEVLNAINIFRVNTFSNESGITRVNSNGTVTSSVDSALEYRYSGDWNRCWMEPGPNSGDLINAAINSVLNGADGIAIVLNTSNGGGCRRGSQLAVTLASSANTFAHEFGHLFGGLGDEYQCTQGSNGCGSYTGSEPGAVNLTTVTNRNNVKWKRWIPSWRPVPTAQANTASNSQDAGIFPGAVTSLTRYWNGIFRPSWRGRMNTDTSVVHNPIGYTRMRENAKPRQEADLRKNVVGDFDGDGRVDLVILDGRQISLYLARDRDVGPDDPVRGRAPRNVTGVLEPTWYHTDLLRNAARTRSWQFRPGDKLYAGDFDGDGLDDLYVVNLTNWAKPYMCMLRSFGDRFEPVRRYDQKLPGWDDMRANDEFYVLDFNGDGMDDLGVFNGQNWSMPYFIMLRSTGTSVVYTKRYDRYLPGWEMGKREKFHVGNFDGDAQNMEEVISLNTRDWNQVHLMVFSSSGTQLGLSDRHYGSIHHPFWTMRRNDTLYPLDFNGNGTTDIAIFNGKDWGPEYLALLSLDKGKLNGVRRYDDTVPGWDMQRRDQFWVGDINGDQNDDLVVYNKDNWSTQYLGILRSNGDNGLQGSWQDDWIGSWNLGSGDSFHVADFRGGAGWDDLFVFNRTWFGLLRSYRTYFVQETIYPNWIHNHRYHGLGWW
;
A
#
# COMPACT_ATOMS: atom_id res chain seq x y z
N MET A 1 46.63 -27.82 18.84
CA MET A 1 46.99 -26.59 18.10
C MET A 1 45.96 -25.54 18.46
N PHE A 2 46.15 -24.72 19.50
CA PHE A 2 45.36 -23.49 19.70
C PHE A 2 46.17 -22.53 20.56
N GLU A 3 46.63 -21.44 19.94
CA GLU A 3 47.11 -20.22 20.59
C GLU A 3 46.31 -19.06 19.99
N ALA A 4 46.02 -18.07 20.86
CA ALA A 4 45.29 -16.81 20.65
C ALA A 4 43.74 -16.89 20.68
N TYR A 5 43.13 -16.50 21.82
CA TYR A 5 42.20 -15.36 21.98
C TYR A 5 41.74 -15.24 23.47
N PRO A 6 41.59 -14.04 24.07
CA PRO A 6 41.39 -13.87 25.53
C PRO A 6 39.98 -14.15 26.06
N VAL A 7 39.02 -14.52 25.21
CA VAL A 7 37.64 -14.86 25.62
C VAL A 7 37.53 -16.34 26.04
N PHE A 8 38.52 -17.17 25.72
CA PHE A 8 38.55 -18.61 26.00
C PHE A 8 38.71 -19.01 27.48
N ARG A 9 38.82 -18.05 28.42
CA ARG A 9 39.03 -18.33 29.86
C ARG A 9 37.77 -18.45 30.70
N LYS A 10 36.58 -18.12 30.19
CA LYS A 10 35.32 -18.28 30.95
C LYS A 10 34.45 -19.47 30.52
N CYS A 11 34.62 -20.00 29.30
CA CYS A 11 33.83 -21.15 28.81
C CYS A 11 34.48 -22.53 29.06
N LEU A 12 35.67 -22.58 29.70
CA LEU A 12 36.35 -23.84 29.99
C LEU A 12 35.82 -24.54 31.25
N LEU A 13 34.54 -24.92 31.24
CA LEU A 13 34.03 -25.98 32.12
C LEU A 13 32.81 -26.73 31.57
N THR A 14 32.64 -26.93 30.25
CA THR A 14 31.67 -27.92 29.76
C THR A 14 32.02 -28.50 28.38
N LEU A 15 33.09 -29.28 28.29
CA LEU A 15 33.31 -30.15 27.13
C LEU A 15 34.13 -31.36 27.56
N LEU A 16 33.45 -32.33 28.19
CA LEU A 16 34.01 -33.65 28.49
C LEU A 16 33.47 -34.64 27.46
N ILE A 17 34.33 -34.94 26.48
CA ILE A 17 34.20 -36.08 25.58
C ILE A 17 34.25 -37.34 26.45
N MET A 18 33.13 -38.06 26.59
CA MET A 18 33.14 -39.45 27.02
C MET A 18 32.47 -40.33 25.98
N ALA A 19 33.33 -40.93 25.14
CA ALA A 19 33.03 -42.18 24.47
C ALA A 19 33.12 -43.33 25.50
N ALA A 20 31.99 -43.92 25.92
CA ALA A 20 31.92 -45.32 26.39
C ALA A 20 30.48 -45.79 26.67
N TRP A 21 30.12 -46.85 25.94
CA TRP A 21 29.11 -47.91 26.11
C TRP A 21 28.47 -48.14 27.51
N ALA A 22 27.13 -48.29 27.55
CA ALA A 22 26.35 -49.38 28.24
C ALA A 22 24.82 -49.09 28.22
N LEU A 23 24.02 -49.85 27.46
CA LEU A 23 23.14 -50.98 27.85
C LEU A 23 21.70 -50.61 28.27
N LEU A 24 20.73 -50.83 27.37
CA LEU A 24 19.47 -51.60 27.52
C LEU A 24 18.89 -51.89 26.09
N PRO A 25 18.12 -52.97 25.87
CA PRO A 25 18.37 -53.88 24.76
C PRO A 25 17.59 -53.54 23.48
N TRP A 26 18.32 -53.27 22.40
CA TRP A 26 17.86 -53.60 21.05
C TRP A 26 18.83 -54.60 20.43
N SER A 27 18.27 -55.55 19.70
CA SER A 27 18.87 -56.80 19.26
C SER A 27 20.28 -56.67 18.67
N ALA A 28 21.16 -57.53 19.15
CA ALA A 28 22.59 -57.59 18.87
C ALA A 28 22.95 -58.14 17.47
N THR A 29 22.48 -57.51 16.39
CA THR A 29 22.87 -57.90 15.01
C THR A 29 23.35 -56.77 14.11
N GLN A 30 23.46 -55.52 14.56
CA GLN A 30 23.95 -54.41 13.72
C GLN A 30 24.98 -53.47 14.37
N ALA A 31 25.50 -53.77 15.56
CA ALA A 31 26.42 -52.87 16.27
C ALA A 31 27.89 -52.90 15.77
N GLN A 32 28.20 -53.58 14.65
CA GLN A 32 29.58 -53.79 14.21
C GLN A 32 30.05 -52.94 13.00
N ASP A 33 29.16 -52.20 12.32
CA ASP A 33 29.49 -51.42 11.10
C ASP A 33 29.23 -49.90 11.20
N SER A 34 28.83 -49.38 12.35
CA SER A 34 28.56 -47.95 12.51
C SER A 34 29.79 -47.20 13.02
N GLY A 35 30.59 -46.60 12.12
CA GLY A 35 31.75 -45.75 12.46
C GLY A 35 31.44 -44.61 13.47
N PRO A 36 32.45 -43.97 14.08
CA PRO A 36 32.23 -42.96 15.13
C PRO A 36 31.46 -41.73 14.63
N ILE A 37 30.64 -41.12 15.50
CA ILE A 37 30.13 -39.76 15.30
C ILE A 37 31.16 -38.78 15.87
N ILE A 38 31.52 -37.77 15.09
CA ILE A 38 32.51 -36.76 15.46
C ILE A 38 31.81 -35.39 15.49
N LEU A 39 32.00 -34.66 16.59
CA LEU A 39 31.48 -33.32 16.82
C LEU A 39 32.62 -32.29 16.73
N ASN A 40 32.53 -31.31 15.83
CA ASN A 40 33.48 -30.22 15.70
C ASN A 40 32.77 -28.87 15.92
N PRO A 41 33.10 -28.10 16.96
CA PRO A 41 32.52 -26.77 17.16
C PRO A 41 33.03 -25.79 16.08
N VAL A 42 32.13 -24.96 15.52
CA VAL A 42 32.44 -24.10 14.35
C VAL A 42 32.41 -22.61 14.69
N GLY A 43 31.53 -22.18 15.60
CA GLY A 43 31.43 -20.78 16.03
C GLY A 43 30.23 -20.48 16.94
N GLU A 44 30.18 -19.26 17.47
CA GLU A 44 29.04 -18.68 18.20
C GLU A 44 28.51 -17.48 17.39
N SER A 45 27.19 -17.31 17.30
CA SER A 45 26.56 -16.10 16.77
C SER A 45 25.46 -15.60 17.70
N SER A 46 25.30 -14.28 17.77
CA SER A 46 24.21 -13.58 18.48
C SER A 46 23.17 -13.10 17.47
N ASP A 47 21.89 -13.28 17.76
CA ASP A 47 20.77 -12.75 16.97
C ASP A 47 20.36 -11.32 17.38
N GLU A 48 19.52 -10.70 16.56
CA GLU A 48 19.12 -9.29 16.60
C GLU A 48 18.14 -8.93 17.75
N PHE A 49 17.91 -9.81 18.74
CA PHE A 49 16.87 -9.61 19.78
C PHE A 49 17.27 -9.89 21.26
N GLY A 50 18.51 -10.22 21.61
CA GLY A 50 18.94 -10.30 23.03
C GLY A 50 20.08 -11.28 23.33
N PRO A 51 20.52 -11.44 24.61
CA PRO A 51 21.79 -12.09 24.98
C PRO A 51 21.80 -13.63 24.90
N ALA A 52 20.89 -14.25 24.16
CA ALA A 52 20.86 -15.70 23.95
C ALA A 52 21.53 -16.05 22.61
N GLY A 53 22.86 -16.12 22.58
CA GLY A 53 23.58 -16.61 21.40
C GLY A 53 23.30 -18.08 21.09
N PHE A 54 23.85 -18.62 20.01
CA PHE A 54 23.81 -20.07 19.72
C PHE A 54 25.16 -20.58 19.27
N MET A 55 25.46 -21.83 19.61
CA MET A 55 26.68 -22.54 19.25
C MET A 55 26.40 -23.49 18.08
N GLU A 56 27.18 -23.35 17.01
CA GLU A 56 27.13 -24.26 15.87
C GLU A 56 28.11 -25.43 16.06
N ILE A 57 27.58 -26.65 15.98
CA ILE A 57 28.32 -27.90 16.11
C ILE A 57 28.20 -28.68 14.81
N LEU A 58 29.33 -28.89 14.14
CA LEU A 58 29.41 -29.76 12.98
C LEU A 58 29.44 -31.23 13.41
N VAL A 59 28.50 -32.03 12.92
CA VAL A 59 28.37 -33.46 13.19
C VAL A 59 28.72 -34.26 11.93
N THR A 60 29.68 -35.16 12.07
CA THR A 60 30.07 -36.10 11.00
C THR A 60 29.94 -37.54 11.48
N GLY A 61 29.59 -38.44 10.57
CA GLY A 61 29.42 -39.86 10.84
C GLY A 61 29.05 -40.62 9.57
N PRO A 62 28.85 -41.94 9.64
CA PRO A 62 28.45 -42.73 8.48
C PRO A 62 27.13 -42.22 7.88
N ALA A 63 27.11 -42.03 6.55
CA ALA A 63 25.92 -41.60 5.82
C ALA A 63 24.73 -42.55 6.08
N GLY A 64 23.53 -41.99 6.25
CA GLY A 64 22.32 -42.72 6.62
C GLY A 64 22.17 -42.99 8.13
N THR A 65 23.10 -42.51 8.97
CA THR A 65 22.94 -42.55 10.43
C THR A 65 21.98 -41.44 10.88
N TRP A 66 20.94 -41.78 11.63
CA TRP A 66 20.09 -40.82 12.32
C TRP A 66 20.65 -40.44 13.70
N VAL A 67 20.64 -39.15 14.00
CA VAL A 67 21.12 -38.60 15.26
C VAL A 67 20.11 -37.63 15.88
N GLN A 68 20.02 -37.61 17.21
CA GLN A 68 19.16 -36.71 17.98
C GLN A 68 20.03 -35.88 18.95
N PRO A 69 19.95 -34.54 18.91
CA PRO A 69 20.54 -33.70 19.94
C PRO A 69 19.70 -33.80 21.22
N GLN A 70 20.38 -33.80 22.37
CA GLN A 70 19.76 -33.78 23.69
C GLN A 70 20.49 -32.80 24.61
N ILE A 71 19.72 -32.18 25.51
CA ILE A 71 20.20 -31.20 26.50
C ILE A 71 19.86 -31.66 27.92
N ASN A 72 20.72 -31.33 28.89
CA ASN A 72 20.46 -31.49 30.32
C ASN A 72 21.18 -30.38 31.11
N GLN A 73 20.65 -29.98 32.26
CA GLN A 73 21.27 -29.01 33.18
C GLN A 73 22.27 -29.65 34.16
N SER A 74 22.35 -30.99 34.20
CA SER A 74 23.33 -31.76 34.98
C SER A 74 23.91 -32.92 34.15
N LEU A 75 25.12 -33.38 34.51
CA LEU A 75 25.74 -34.61 33.98
C LEU A 75 25.16 -35.90 34.62
N ASP A 76 24.25 -35.78 35.58
CA ASP A 76 23.64 -36.93 36.25
C ASP A 76 22.88 -37.84 35.29
N VAL A 77 22.80 -39.13 35.64
CA VAL A 77 22.24 -40.23 34.82
C VAL A 77 20.70 -40.18 34.71
N GLY A 78 20.08 -39.04 34.99
CA GLY A 78 18.65 -38.77 34.91
C GLY A 78 18.25 -38.01 33.63
N GLN A 79 16.99 -38.18 33.23
CA GLN A 79 16.37 -37.85 31.93
C GLN A 79 16.99 -36.66 31.16
N TRP A 80 17.64 -36.99 30.04
CA TRP A 80 18.06 -36.03 29.02
C TRP A 80 16.86 -35.68 28.14
N THR A 81 16.69 -34.40 27.82
CA THR A 81 15.58 -33.92 26.99
C THR A 81 16.03 -33.80 25.55
N ASN A 82 15.23 -34.27 24.60
CA ASN A 82 15.47 -34.05 23.17
C ASN A 82 15.46 -32.54 22.87
N TYR A 83 16.41 -32.10 22.07
CA TYR A 83 16.56 -30.71 21.66
C TYR A 83 16.67 -30.65 20.14
N GLY A 84 15.75 -29.95 19.47
CA GLY A 84 15.66 -29.90 18.01
C GLY A 84 15.20 -31.21 17.37
N GLU A 85 15.06 -31.18 16.04
CA GLU A 85 14.61 -32.33 15.24
C GLU A 85 15.74 -33.36 15.01
N PRO A 86 15.40 -34.65 14.81
CA PRO A 86 16.35 -35.65 14.36
C PRO A 86 17.01 -35.28 13.03
N VAL A 87 18.31 -35.56 12.89
CA VAL A 87 19.06 -35.28 11.66
C VAL A 87 19.65 -36.56 11.10
N MET A 88 19.46 -36.79 9.79
CA MET A 88 20.15 -37.84 9.05
C MET A 88 21.49 -37.32 8.53
N LEU A 89 22.58 -38.00 8.88
CA LEU A 89 23.91 -37.65 8.39
C LEU A 89 24.06 -38.05 6.91
N GLY A 90 24.48 -37.10 6.07
CA GLY A 90 24.82 -37.33 4.67
C GLY A 90 26.32 -37.56 4.45
N GLU A 91 26.76 -37.50 3.18
CA GLU A 91 28.20 -37.53 2.85
C GLU A 91 28.93 -36.25 3.31
N ASN A 92 28.19 -35.15 3.46
CA ASN A 92 28.68 -33.90 4.03
C ASN A 92 28.34 -33.79 5.52
N PRO A 93 29.14 -33.05 6.31
CA PRO A 93 28.84 -32.80 7.71
C PRO A 93 27.50 -32.07 7.91
N ALA A 94 26.71 -32.50 8.90
CA ALA A 94 25.51 -31.79 9.32
C ALA A 94 25.86 -30.70 10.34
N VAL A 95 25.15 -29.57 10.34
CA VAL A 95 25.30 -28.53 11.36
C VAL A 95 24.15 -28.66 12.34
N LEU A 96 24.46 -28.79 13.63
CA LEU A 96 23.50 -28.68 14.72
C LEU A 96 23.69 -27.35 15.43
N VAL A 97 22.58 -26.70 15.80
CA VAL A 97 22.58 -25.45 16.53
C VAL A 97 22.15 -25.74 17.97
N ALA A 98 22.90 -25.25 18.95
CA ALA A 98 22.57 -25.36 20.37
C ALA A 98 22.41 -23.95 20.98
N PRO A 99 21.37 -23.67 21.79
CA PRO A 99 21.09 -22.35 22.31
C PRO A 99 22.00 -22.08 23.50
N HIS A 100 22.52 -20.86 23.59
CA HIS A 100 23.22 -20.34 24.74
C HIS A 100 22.18 -19.83 25.74
N LEU A 101 21.92 -20.60 26.79
CA LEU A 101 21.12 -20.13 27.92
C LEU A 101 21.98 -19.14 28.74
N SER A 102 21.35 -18.09 29.27
CA SER A 102 21.96 -16.92 29.92
C SER A 102 23.15 -17.21 30.86
N ASP A 103 23.97 -16.17 31.11
CA ASP A 103 25.28 -16.17 31.79
C ASP A 103 25.44 -16.92 33.14
N ASN A 104 24.39 -17.54 33.70
CA ASN A 104 24.39 -18.19 35.01
C ASN A 104 23.92 -19.67 35.04
N ILE A 105 23.64 -20.33 33.90
CA ILE A 105 23.20 -21.75 33.89
C ILE A 105 24.13 -22.61 33.00
N ALA A 106 24.84 -23.58 33.59
CA ALA A 106 25.60 -24.56 32.81
C ALA A 106 24.66 -25.59 32.18
N SER A 107 24.69 -25.73 30.85
CA SER A 107 23.91 -26.72 30.11
C SER A 107 24.84 -27.70 29.38
N PHE A 108 24.50 -28.99 29.42
CA PHE A 108 25.24 -30.08 28.79
C PHE A 108 24.48 -30.55 27.55
N PHE A 109 25.21 -30.70 26.44
CA PHE A 109 24.67 -31.20 25.18
C PHE A 109 25.30 -32.55 24.83
N ARG A 110 24.48 -33.45 24.30
CA ARG A 110 24.96 -34.69 23.67
C ARG A 110 24.20 -34.96 22.38
N VAL A 111 24.81 -35.74 21.50
CA VAL A 111 24.17 -36.25 20.30
C VAL A 111 24.13 -37.76 20.41
N ILE A 112 22.93 -38.35 20.35
CA ILE A 112 22.73 -39.79 20.40
C ILE A 112 22.34 -40.33 19.03
N ARG A 113 22.66 -41.59 18.73
CA ARG A 113 22.09 -42.28 17.57
C ARG A 113 20.66 -42.69 17.89
N ILE A 114 19.76 -42.52 16.94
CA ILE A 114 18.37 -42.99 17.05
C ILE A 114 18.02 -43.88 15.86
N ALA A 115 16.89 -44.59 15.97
CA ALA A 115 16.26 -45.23 14.82
C ALA A 115 15.61 -44.16 13.92
N PRO A 116 15.33 -44.45 12.64
CA PRO A 116 14.62 -43.51 11.78
C PRO A 116 13.25 -43.14 12.39
N PRO A 117 12.96 -41.85 12.59
CA PRO A 117 11.69 -41.38 13.18
C PRO A 117 10.50 -41.64 12.25
N ALA A 118 10.75 -41.68 10.93
CA ALA A 118 9.79 -42.03 9.90
C ALA A 118 10.37 -43.08 8.94
N GLU A 119 9.59 -44.11 8.63
CA GLU A 119 9.86 -45.06 7.54
C GLU A 119 8.86 -44.81 6.41
N ILE A 120 9.36 -44.40 5.24
CA ILE A 120 8.56 -44.15 4.05
C ILE A 120 8.85 -45.24 3.02
N ALA A 121 7.81 -45.97 2.62
CA ALA A 121 7.88 -47.00 1.59
C ALA A 121 6.96 -46.62 0.43
N VAL A 122 7.52 -46.59 -0.78
CA VAL A 122 6.77 -46.31 -2.01
C VAL A 122 6.77 -47.58 -2.86
N ALA A 123 5.61 -48.22 -3.02
CA ALA A 123 5.48 -49.44 -3.81
C ALA A 123 4.15 -49.44 -4.57
N GLU A 124 4.19 -49.79 -5.86
CA GLU A 124 3.00 -49.93 -6.73
C GLU A 124 2.06 -48.70 -6.74
N GLY A 125 2.61 -47.49 -6.64
CA GLY A 125 1.83 -46.26 -6.62
C GLY A 125 1.09 -45.98 -5.31
N LYS A 126 1.39 -46.72 -4.23
CA LYS A 126 0.92 -46.43 -2.87
C LYS A 126 2.08 -45.93 -2.02
N ILE A 127 1.78 -44.96 -1.15
CA ILE A 127 2.72 -44.42 -0.17
C ILE A 127 2.35 -44.99 1.18
N GLY A 128 3.23 -45.81 1.74
CA GLY A 128 3.17 -46.25 3.13
C GLY A 128 4.09 -45.39 3.98
N LEU A 129 3.56 -44.85 5.08
CA LEU A 129 4.29 -44.07 6.06
C LEU A 129 4.12 -44.73 7.42
N VAL A 130 5.23 -45.04 8.09
CA VAL A 130 5.23 -45.48 9.49
C VAL A 130 5.98 -44.43 10.29
N LEU A 131 5.26 -43.73 11.18
CA LEU A 131 5.83 -42.83 12.17
C LEU A 131 6.03 -43.62 13.46
N ASN A 132 7.29 -43.80 13.83
CA ASN A 132 7.68 -44.56 15.03
C ASN A 132 7.64 -43.71 16.30
N GLU A 133 7.59 -42.39 16.14
CA GLU A 133 7.42 -41.38 17.18
C GLU A 133 6.72 -40.14 16.59
N PRO A 134 6.15 -39.24 17.42
CA PRO A 134 5.58 -37.99 16.93
C PRO A 134 6.66 -37.09 16.29
N VAL A 135 6.36 -36.50 15.14
CA VAL A 135 7.28 -35.63 14.39
C VAL A 135 6.60 -34.34 13.95
N SER A 136 7.34 -33.25 13.74
CA SER A 136 6.78 -32.04 13.15
C SER A 136 6.35 -32.25 11.70
N ALA A 137 5.33 -31.51 11.28
CA ALA A 137 4.83 -31.48 9.91
C ALA A 137 5.96 -31.10 8.95
N ASP A 138 6.74 -30.08 9.27
CA ASP A 138 7.90 -29.65 8.48
C ASP A 138 8.91 -30.78 8.25
N PHE A 139 9.27 -31.49 9.32
CA PHE A 139 10.17 -32.64 9.23
C PHE A 139 9.58 -33.74 8.32
N LEU A 140 8.30 -34.06 8.49
CA LEU A 140 7.63 -35.10 7.71
C LEU A 140 7.52 -34.73 6.23
N LEU A 141 7.18 -33.48 5.93
CA LEU A 141 7.05 -32.96 4.56
C LEU A 141 8.41 -32.98 3.84
N ALA A 142 9.48 -32.60 4.53
CA ALA A 142 10.84 -32.72 4.01
C ALA A 142 11.21 -34.18 3.69
N GLN A 143 10.88 -35.13 4.58
CA GLN A 143 11.13 -36.56 4.34
C GLN A 143 10.30 -37.13 3.18
N LEU A 144 9.02 -36.76 3.08
CA LEU A 144 8.15 -37.14 1.97
C LEU A 144 8.67 -36.58 0.65
N GLY A 145 9.11 -35.33 0.63
CA GLY A 145 9.66 -34.73 -0.58
C GLY A 145 10.94 -35.40 -1.07
N MET A 146 11.83 -35.79 -0.14
CA MET A 146 13.04 -36.57 -0.48
C MET A 146 12.71 -37.96 -1.06
N HIS A 147 11.72 -38.67 -0.52
CA HIS A 147 11.38 -40.04 -0.96
C HIS A 147 10.49 -40.09 -2.21
N LEU A 148 9.71 -39.03 -2.47
CA LEU A 148 8.79 -38.94 -3.60
C LEU A 148 9.34 -38.08 -4.75
N ASN A 149 10.46 -37.39 -4.52
CA ASN A 149 11.06 -36.43 -5.45
C ASN A 149 10.05 -35.34 -5.90
N GLN A 150 9.30 -34.81 -4.92
CA GLN A 150 8.28 -33.77 -5.07
C GLN A 150 8.40 -32.77 -3.93
N ASP A 151 8.52 -31.47 -4.20
CA ASP A 151 8.58 -30.46 -3.15
C ASP A 151 7.18 -30.21 -2.57
N VAL A 152 7.05 -30.25 -1.24
CA VAL A 152 5.78 -30.07 -0.52
C VAL A 152 6.02 -29.10 0.62
N PHE A 153 5.22 -28.03 0.70
CA PHE A 153 5.37 -26.99 1.72
C PHE A 153 4.10 -26.85 2.56
N PRO A 154 4.21 -26.49 3.85
CA PRO A 154 3.08 -26.06 4.66
C PRO A 154 2.42 -24.82 4.06
N ARG A 155 1.11 -24.67 4.29
CA ARG A 155 0.29 -23.55 3.78
C ARG A 155 0.51 -22.24 4.55
N ASP A 156 0.96 -22.32 5.80
CA ASP A 156 1.15 -21.24 6.76
C ASP A 156 2.16 -21.63 7.86
N ASP A 157 2.63 -20.64 8.64
CA ASP A 157 3.57 -20.85 9.75
C ASP A 157 2.95 -21.72 10.86
N GLU A 158 1.62 -21.66 11.07
CA GLU A 158 0.90 -22.54 12.01
C GLU A 158 0.87 -24.02 11.57
N GLY A 159 0.89 -24.28 10.25
CA GLY A 159 0.96 -25.61 9.67
C GLY A 159 2.35 -26.25 9.75
N ALA A 160 3.41 -25.45 9.82
CA ALA A 160 4.79 -25.90 9.98
C ALA A 160 5.05 -26.50 11.40
N ASP A 161 4.46 -25.88 12.42
CA ASP A 161 4.59 -26.27 13.84
C ASP A 161 3.67 -27.43 14.27
N ARG A 162 2.82 -27.94 13.37
CA ARG A 162 1.90 -29.05 13.68
C ARG A 162 2.65 -30.35 13.96
N ILE A 163 2.31 -31.03 15.05
CA ILE A 163 2.86 -32.35 15.38
C ILE A 163 1.99 -33.46 14.81
N VAL A 164 2.58 -34.32 13.99
CA VAL A 164 1.96 -35.53 13.46
C VAL A 164 2.24 -36.67 14.41
N SER A 165 1.17 -37.32 14.89
CA SER A 165 1.27 -38.41 15.87
C SER A 165 1.86 -39.69 15.28
N GLU A 166 2.46 -40.53 16.13
CA GLU A 166 2.93 -41.87 15.74
C GLU A 166 1.78 -42.70 15.14
N GLY A 167 2.07 -43.50 14.12
CA GLY A 167 1.02 -44.20 13.39
C GLY A 167 1.46 -44.82 12.07
N LYS A 168 0.59 -45.68 11.53
CA LYS A 168 0.75 -46.27 10.21
C LYS A 168 -0.27 -45.67 9.26
N TYR A 169 0.22 -44.97 8.25
CA TYR A 169 -0.57 -44.30 7.24
C TYR A 169 -0.31 -44.95 5.88
N SER A 170 -1.35 -45.02 5.05
CA SER A 170 -1.23 -45.57 3.71
C SER A 170 -2.22 -44.88 2.81
N ALA A 171 -1.74 -44.33 1.70
CA ALA A 171 -2.58 -43.65 0.74
C ALA A 171 -2.20 -43.97 -0.71
N ALA A 172 -3.14 -43.77 -1.63
CA ALA A 172 -2.96 -44.02 -3.06
C ALA A 172 -2.15 -42.92 -3.77
N ASN A 173 -1.96 -41.76 -3.14
CA ASN A 173 -1.12 -40.68 -3.63
C ASN A 173 -0.81 -39.71 -2.48
N LEU A 174 0.14 -38.80 -2.72
CA LEU A 174 0.61 -37.83 -1.72
C LEU A 174 -0.51 -36.94 -1.21
N HIS A 175 -1.38 -36.43 -2.09
CA HIS A 175 -2.51 -35.58 -1.70
C HIS A 175 -3.46 -36.28 -0.71
N SER A 176 -3.75 -37.56 -0.95
CA SER A 176 -4.58 -38.38 -0.06
C SER A 176 -3.89 -38.69 1.27
N LEU A 177 -2.56 -38.83 1.27
CA LEU A 177 -1.77 -39.02 2.49
C LEU A 177 -1.79 -37.75 3.35
N LEU A 178 -1.53 -36.59 2.75
CA LEU A 178 -1.51 -35.30 3.45
C LEU A 178 -2.88 -34.93 4.02
N ARG A 179 -3.97 -35.25 3.30
CA ARG A 179 -5.34 -35.13 3.82
C ARG A 179 -5.59 -36.06 5.01
N GLN A 180 -5.09 -37.30 4.97
CA GLN A 180 -5.22 -38.25 6.08
C GLN A 180 -4.44 -37.80 7.32
N LEU A 181 -3.32 -37.09 7.11
CA LEU A 181 -2.50 -36.49 8.16
C LEU A 181 -3.02 -35.11 8.61
N GLU A 182 -4.10 -34.62 8.01
CA GLU A 182 -4.68 -33.29 8.23
C GLU A 182 -3.66 -32.15 8.07
N LEU A 183 -2.65 -32.31 7.22
CA LEU A 183 -1.64 -31.26 6.98
C LEU A 183 -2.11 -30.31 5.88
N PRO A 184 -2.30 -29.00 6.17
CA PRO A 184 -2.60 -28.01 5.14
C PRO A 184 -1.31 -27.73 4.36
N THR A 185 -1.22 -28.24 3.14
CA THR A 185 -0.03 -28.12 2.29
C THR A 185 -0.37 -27.52 0.94
N TRP A 186 0.57 -26.76 0.37
CA TRP A 186 0.53 -26.37 -1.03
C TRP A 186 1.41 -27.33 -1.85
N VAL A 187 0.87 -27.85 -2.96
CA VAL A 187 1.63 -28.61 -3.96
C VAL A 187 1.73 -27.71 -5.20
N PRO A 188 2.93 -27.24 -5.59
CA PRO A 188 3.08 -26.53 -6.85
C PRO A 188 2.58 -27.41 -8.00
N PRO A 189 1.91 -26.86 -9.03
CA PRO A 189 1.66 -27.60 -10.26
C PRO A 189 3.01 -28.11 -10.79
N SER A 190 3.12 -29.42 -11.03
CA SER A 190 4.32 -29.95 -11.68
C SER A 190 4.50 -29.28 -13.04
N ASN A 191 5.71 -28.82 -13.34
CA ASN A 191 6.14 -28.24 -14.62
C ASN A 191 6.05 -29.25 -15.79
N ARG A 192 4.86 -29.76 -16.10
CA ARG A 192 4.58 -30.57 -17.29
C ARG A 192 3.69 -29.76 -18.22
N GLU A 193 4.33 -28.86 -18.96
CA GLU A 193 3.73 -28.17 -20.10
C GLU A 193 3.72 -29.03 -21.40
N ASP A 194 4.08 -30.32 -21.36
CA ASP A 194 4.21 -31.14 -22.59
C ASP A 194 3.54 -32.54 -22.51
N ASP A 195 2.23 -32.65 -22.28
CA ASP A 195 1.49 -33.90 -22.59
C ASP A 195 0.19 -33.62 -23.39
N PRO A 196 0.16 -33.90 -24.71
CA PRO A 196 -1.02 -33.69 -25.55
C PRO A 196 -2.11 -34.77 -25.37
N LYS A 197 -2.31 -35.32 -24.15
CA LYS A 197 -3.22 -36.46 -23.89
C LYS A 197 -4.26 -36.23 -22.80
N LEU A 198 -4.68 -34.99 -22.57
CA LEU A 198 -5.91 -34.71 -21.83
C LEU A 198 -7.08 -34.38 -22.78
N GLU A 199 -7.27 -35.25 -23.78
CA GLU A 199 -8.57 -35.48 -24.41
C GLU A 199 -8.92 -36.95 -24.18
N ASP A 200 -9.62 -37.26 -23.07
CA ASP A 200 -10.39 -38.50 -22.97
C ASP A 200 -11.79 -38.17 -22.44
N PRO A 201 -12.82 -38.11 -23.31
CA PRO A 201 -14.20 -37.82 -22.92
C PRO A 201 -14.94 -39.02 -22.30
N SER A 202 -14.23 -40.07 -21.85
CA SER A 202 -14.85 -41.34 -21.42
C SER A 202 -14.77 -41.71 -19.93
N ILE A 203 -14.35 -40.80 -19.04
CA ILE A 203 -14.41 -41.04 -17.59
C ILE A 203 -15.76 -40.52 -17.04
N PRO A 204 -16.66 -41.38 -16.52
CA PRO A 204 -17.88 -40.93 -15.87
C PRO A 204 -17.53 -40.23 -14.56
N SER A 205 -17.98 -38.99 -14.40
CA SER A 205 -17.98 -38.25 -13.15
C SER A 205 -18.90 -38.95 -12.12
N THR A 206 -18.40 -39.94 -11.39
CA THR A 206 -19.17 -40.64 -10.34
C THR A 206 -18.46 -40.72 -8.99
N ILE A 207 -17.65 -39.72 -8.64
CA ILE A 207 -17.17 -39.57 -7.26
C ILE A 207 -17.52 -38.15 -6.83
N PHE A 208 -18.66 -38.04 -6.15
CA PHE A 208 -19.08 -37.07 -5.12
C PHE A 208 -20.61 -36.99 -5.16
N GLN A 209 -21.26 -37.97 -4.53
CA GLN A 209 -22.64 -37.79 -4.06
C GLN A 209 -22.61 -36.74 -2.95
N PHE A 210 -23.33 -35.65 -3.16
CA PHE A 210 -23.55 -34.59 -2.19
C PHE A 210 -24.01 -35.15 -0.84
N GLY A 211 -23.24 -34.88 0.21
CA GLY A 211 -23.78 -34.84 1.56
C GLY A 211 -24.86 -33.76 1.61
N LYS A 212 -26.05 -34.12 2.11
CA LYS A 212 -27.23 -33.26 2.15
C LYS A 212 -26.93 -31.86 2.73
N PRO A 213 -27.59 -30.81 2.23
CA PRO A 213 -27.58 -29.50 2.89
C PRO A 213 -28.07 -29.64 4.34
N ILE A 214 -27.43 -28.92 5.25
CA ILE A 214 -28.05 -28.62 6.55
C ILE A 214 -29.21 -27.68 6.23
N VAL A 215 -30.42 -28.26 6.15
CA VAL A 215 -31.67 -27.52 6.12
C VAL A 215 -31.90 -26.99 7.54
N ASP A 216 -31.86 -25.67 7.71
CA ASP A 216 -32.44 -25.04 8.89
C ASP A 216 -33.97 -25.28 8.83
N PRO A 217 -34.59 -25.96 9.81
CA PRO A 217 -35.99 -26.34 9.74
C PRO A 217 -36.88 -25.13 10.02
N GLY A 218 -37.03 -24.27 9.01
CA GLY A 218 -37.79 -23.04 9.18
C GLY A 218 -38.09 -22.24 7.92
N ASP A 219 -38.24 -22.85 6.74
CA ASP A 219 -39.08 -22.28 5.67
C ASP A 219 -39.22 -23.22 4.48
N VAL A 220 -40.24 -24.08 4.53
CA VAL A 220 -40.84 -24.66 3.31
C VAL A 220 -42.25 -24.10 3.19
N GLY A 221 -42.32 -22.86 2.72
CA GLY A 221 -43.56 -22.21 2.33
C GLY A 221 -43.92 -22.55 0.89
N THR A 222 -44.51 -23.72 0.64
CA THR A 222 -45.30 -23.94 -0.57
C THR A 222 -46.65 -23.22 -0.38
N GLY A 223 -46.75 -21.97 -0.85
CA GLY A 223 -47.96 -21.15 -0.72
C GLY A 223 -48.42 -20.60 -2.06
N VAL A 224 -49.57 -21.09 -2.54
CA VAL A 224 -50.32 -20.56 -3.68
C VAL A 224 -50.87 -19.18 -3.35
N ILE A 225 -50.92 -18.31 -4.37
CA ILE A 225 -51.47 -16.96 -4.40
C ILE A 225 -52.93 -16.94 -3.92
N ASP A 226 -53.22 -16.20 -2.85
CA ASP A 226 -54.30 -15.21 -2.78
C ASP A 226 -54.28 -14.54 -1.38
N ASP A 227 -54.64 -13.26 -1.37
CA ASP A 227 -54.83 -12.36 -0.23
C ASP A 227 -53.62 -11.51 0.22
N GLY A 228 -53.90 -10.20 0.22
CA GLY A 228 -52.95 -9.11 0.36
C GLY A 228 -52.07 -9.19 1.60
N TRP A 229 -50.79 -8.92 1.38
CA TRP A 229 -49.79 -8.75 2.42
C TRP A 229 -50.18 -7.56 3.30
N LYS A 230 -50.63 -7.86 4.52
CA LYS A 230 -50.72 -6.89 5.61
C LYS A 230 -49.31 -6.56 6.05
N GLY A 231 -48.97 -5.28 5.95
CA GLY A 231 -47.75 -4.73 6.52
C GLY A 231 -47.67 -4.99 8.03
N ASP A 232 -46.42 -5.01 8.48
CA ASP A 232 -45.96 -4.48 9.77
C ASP A 232 -47.05 -4.20 10.81
N GLY A 233 -47.07 -5.05 11.85
CA GLY A 233 -47.97 -4.96 12.98
C GLY A 233 -47.79 -3.69 13.82
N ILE A 234 -48.32 -2.57 13.35
CA ILE A 234 -48.68 -1.42 14.16
C ILE A 234 -50.20 -1.48 14.37
N GLU A 235 -50.65 -1.63 15.61
CA GLU A 235 -52.07 -1.49 15.96
C GLU A 235 -52.53 -0.06 15.67
N GLU A 236 -53.40 0.11 14.68
CA GLU A 236 -54.30 1.26 14.62
C GLU A 236 -55.40 1.12 15.67
N ARG A 237 -55.64 2.18 16.46
CA ARG A 237 -56.89 2.39 17.20
C ARG A 237 -57.36 3.85 17.13
N PRO A 238 -58.68 4.09 17.24
CA PRO A 238 -59.42 5.01 16.39
C PRO A 238 -59.65 6.40 17.00
N THR A 239 -59.91 7.36 16.11
CA THR A 239 -60.39 8.72 16.37
C THR A 239 -61.85 8.76 16.86
N ASP A 240 -62.14 9.55 17.91
CA ASP A 240 -63.36 10.39 18.04
C ASP A 240 -63.40 11.25 19.36
N GLY A 241 -63.11 12.56 19.22
CA GLY A 241 -63.64 13.77 19.94
C GLY A 241 -63.47 14.02 21.46
N PRO A 242 -63.72 15.26 22.00
CA PRO A 242 -63.65 16.61 21.43
C PRO A 242 -62.81 17.65 22.25
N SER A 243 -62.38 18.70 21.52
CA SER A 243 -61.81 20.02 21.85
C SER A 243 -61.78 20.61 23.28
N VAL A 244 -60.61 21.16 23.68
CA VAL A 244 -60.45 22.35 24.55
C VAL A 244 -59.28 23.21 24.02
N PRO A 245 -59.37 24.55 23.98
CA PRO A 245 -58.63 25.38 23.00
C PRO A 245 -57.23 25.82 23.42
N GLU A 246 -56.39 25.99 22.40
CA GLU A 246 -55.00 26.45 22.46
C GLU A 246 -54.86 27.94 22.79
N THR A 247 -53.91 28.26 23.67
CA THR A 247 -53.27 29.58 23.77
C THR A 247 -51.85 29.48 23.18
N PRO A 248 -51.40 30.48 22.39
CA PRO A 248 -50.17 30.39 21.61
C PRO A 248 -48.96 30.96 22.36
N HIS A 249 -47.80 30.30 22.24
CA HIS A 249 -46.45 30.89 22.13
C HIS A 249 -45.38 29.78 21.94
N PRO A 250 -44.17 30.09 21.44
CA PRO A 250 -43.61 29.42 20.27
C PRO A 250 -42.22 28.79 20.53
N GLU A 251 -41.73 28.12 19.48
CA GLU A 251 -40.35 27.71 19.20
C GLU A 251 -39.80 26.39 19.79
N ALA A 252 -39.49 25.51 18.83
CA ALA A 252 -38.23 24.77 18.66
C ALA A 252 -38.18 23.26 19.01
N ASP A 253 -38.29 22.48 17.93
CA ASP A 253 -37.80 21.13 17.65
C ASP A 253 -36.68 20.57 18.54
N ARG A 254 -36.92 19.37 19.11
CA ARG A 254 -35.96 18.23 19.15
C ARG A 254 -36.73 16.88 19.15
N PRO A 255 -36.24 15.85 18.43
CA PRO A 255 -36.88 14.53 18.36
C PRO A 255 -36.48 13.61 19.52
N PHE A 256 -37.38 12.66 19.84
CA PHE A 256 -37.24 11.63 20.87
C PHE A 256 -36.98 10.27 20.21
N GLU A 257 -35.93 9.56 20.64
CA GLU A 257 -35.54 8.21 20.19
C GLU A 257 -36.27 7.10 20.98
N PRO A 258 -36.55 5.92 20.37
CA PRO A 258 -36.84 4.68 21.10
C PRO A 258 -35.75 3.61 20.96
N LYS A 259 -35.59 2.86 22.05
CA LYS A 259 -34.50 1.96 22.44
C LYS A 259 -34.47 0.59 21.73
N LEU A 260 -33.26 0.03 21.61
CA LEU A 260 -32.93 -1.39 21.37
C LEU A 260 -32.52 -2.09 22.70
N PRO A 261 -32.54 -3.44 22.80
CA PRO A 261 -32.61 -4.19 24.05
C PRO A 261 -31.26 -4.59 24.67
N ASP A 262 -31.33 -4.93 25.97
CA ASP A 262 -30.24 -5.12 26.94
C ASP A 262 -29.26 -6.27 26.61
N VAL A 263 -27.96 -5.95 26.65
CA VAL A 263 -26.82 -6.89 26.63
C VAL A 263 -26.15 -6.86 28.02
N PRO A 264 -25.67 -7.99 28.58
CA PRO A 264 -25.39 -8.13 30.01
C PRO A 264 -24.30 -7.22 30.58
N ASP A 265 -24.59 -6.64 31.74
CA ASP A 265 -23.75 -5.72 32.51
C ASP A 265 -22.36 -6.30 32.83
N GLY A 266 -21.31 -5.67 32.28
CA GLY A 266 -19.95 -5.86 32.75
C GLY A 266 -18.87 -5.55 31.73
N LEU A 267 -18.56 -4.25 31.61
CA LEU A 267 -17.44 -3.60 30.91
C LEU A 267 -17.75 -3.10 29.49
N LEU A 268 -17.54 -1.77 29.33
CA LEU A 268 -17.84 -0.88 28.20
C LEU A 268 -19.31 -0.44 28.19
N GLN A 269 -19.70 0.81 28.51
CA GLN A 269 -19.04 2.11 28.37
C GLN A 269 -19.64 3.10 29.38
N GLU A 270 -18.87 4.10 29.76
CA GLU A 270 -19.30 5.50 29.97
C GLU A 270 -18.09 6.37 29.54
N PRO A 271 -18.32 7.63 29.15
CA PRO A 271 -18.25 8.12 27.78
C PRO A 271 -16.86 8.64 27.38
N ASP A 272 -16.57 8.57 26.07
CA ASP A 272 -15.48 9.30 25.42
C ASP A 272 -15.51 10.78 25.83
N PRO A 273 -14.52 11.29 26.58
CA PRO A 273 -14.47 12.69 26.95
C PRO A 273 -14.08 13.49 25.72
N LYS A 274 -15.10 13.96 24.98
CA LYS A 274 -15.07 15.11 24.05
C LYS A 274 -13.64 15.54 23.67
N PHE A 275 -13.07 14.98 22.61
CA PHE A 275 -11.97 15.62 21.92
C PHE A 275 -12.48 16.98 21.41
N ARG A 276 -12.19 18.05 22.15
CA ARG A 276 -12.18 19.39 21.57
C ARG A 276 -11.02 19.42 20.58
N GLU A 277 -11.30 19.76 19.33
CA GLU A 277 -10.27 19.97 18.30
C GLU A 277 -9.28 21.04 18.80
N PRO A 278 -7.99 20.69 19.04
CA PRO A 278 -6.99 21.65 19.47
C PRO A 278 -6.64 22.60 18.32
N GLY A 279 -7.21 23.81 18.31
CA GLY A 279 -6.88 24.83 17.31
C GLY A 279 -5.39 25.26 17.29
N ALA A 280 -4.61 24.92 18.33
CA ALA A 280 -3.17 25.16 18.43
C ALA A 280 -2.45 24.04 19.22
N HIS A 281 -1.16 23.83 18.93
CA HIS A 281 -0.27 22.92 19.68
C HIS A 281 1.07 23.61 19.98
N LEU A 282 1.81 23.08 20.96
CA LEU A 282 3.21 23.43 21.16
C LEU A 282 4.11 22.42 20.47
N ARG A 283 5.21 22.86 19.85
CA ARG A 283 6.34 21.99 19.53
C ARG A 283 7.44 22.20 20.54
N LEU A 284 7.83 21.13 21.21
CA LEU A 284 8.94 21.12 22.15
C LEU A 284 10.11 20.36 21.53
N ARG A 285 11.30 20.97 21.53
CA ARG A 285 12.57 20.32 21.21
C ARG A 285 13.37 20.13 22.48
N LEU A 286 13.73 18.90 22.79
CA LEU A 286 14.49 18.54 23.98
C LEU A 286 15.78 17.84 23.63
N LEU A 287 16.86 18.29 24.26
CA LEU A 287 18.09 17.53 24.29
C LEU A 287 18.13 16.71 25.59
N LEU A 288 18.19 15.39 25.47
CA LEU A 288 18.10 14.43 26.57
C LEU A 288 19.37 13.62 26.67
N ASP A 289 19.97 13.52 27.86
CA ASP A 289 21.11 12.66 28.08
C ASP A 289 20.72 11.24 28.56
N LYS A 290 21.57 10.26 28.29
CA LYS A 290 21.34 8.84 28.62
C LYS A 290 21.24 8.59 30.14
N LYS A 291 21.77 9.51 30.97
CA LYS A 291 21.78 9.48 32.44
C LYS A 291 20.64 10.31 33.06
N GLY A 292 19.73 10.87 32.25
CA GLY A 292 18.56 11.63 32.69
C GLY A 292 18.76 13.14 32.80
N GLY A 293 19.88 13.70 32.34
CA GLY A 293 19.99 15.16 32.13
C GLY A 293 19.13 15.61 30.96
N PHE A 294 18.56 16.82 31.03
CA PHE A 294 17.70 17.33 29.97
C PHE A 294 17.81 18.84 29.81
N GLU A 295 17.57 19.33 28.58
CA GLU A 295 17.53 20.74 28.24
C GLU A 295 16.41 21.00 27.23
N LEU A 296 15.48 21.92 27.55
CA LEU A 296 14.48 22.43 26.61
C LEU A 296 15.15 23.44 25.67
N LYS A 297 15.40 23.01 24.42
CA LYS A 297 16.09 23.80 23.40
C LYS A 297 15.16 24.75 22.67
N LEU A 298 13.89 24.37 22.51
CA LEU A 298 12.92 25.18 21.80
C LEU A 298 11.52 24.89 22.32
N ALA A 299 10.70 25.94 22.44
CA ALA A 299 9.27 25.82 22.56
C ALA A 299 8.63 26.80 21.59
N LYS A 300 7.77 26.31 20.70
CA LYS A 300 7.04 27.15 19.73
C LYS A 300 5.56 26.79 19.78
N GLN A 301 4.69 27.79 19.62
CA GLN A 301 3.26 27.58 19.45
C GLN A 301 2.90 27.64 17.97
N ASP A 302 2.11 26.69 17.49
CA ASP A 302 1.73 26.54 16.09
C ASP A 302 0.22 26.31 15.94
N GLU A 303 -0.33 26.73 14.80
CA GLU A 303 -1.73 26.52 14.45
C GLU A 303 -1.98 25.10 13.90
N GLY A 304 -3.13 24.53 14.25
CA GLY A 304 -3.61 23.24 13.73
C GLY A 304 -3.53 22.07 14.71
N ASP A 305 -4.23 20.99 14.35
CA ASP A 305 -4.39 19.79 15.17
C ASP A 305 -3.10 18.96 15.14
N GLY A 306 -2.25 19.11 16.16
CA GLY A 306 -1.07 18.27 16.38
C GLY A 306 -1.39 16.81 16.73
N LEU A 307 -2.60 16.33 16.43
CA LEU A 307 -3.06 14.99 16.78
C LEU A 307 -2.80 14.03 15.62
N LEU A 308 -1.77 13.20 15.77
CA LEU A 308 -1.91 11.79 15.43
C LEU A 308 -2.31 11.10 16.74
N ALA A 309 -3.61 10.94 16.95
CA ALA A 309 -4.12 10.03 17.97
C ALA A 309 -3.96 8.61 17.43
N ASP A 310 -2.75 8.07 17.53
CA ASP A 310 -2.53 6.65 17.28
C ASP A 310 -2.55 5.91 18.62
N PHE A 311 -3.36 4.86 18.68
CA PHE A 311 -3.24 3.84 19.70
C PHE A 311 -1.85 3.22 19.56
N PHE A 312 -0.91 3.62 20.41
CA PHE A 312 0.43 3.05 20.35
C PHE A 312 0.40 1.62 20.91
N PRO A 313 0.87 0.61 20.16
CA PRO A 313 1.13 -0.69 20.74
C PRO A 313 2.10 -0.52 21.92
N VAL A 314 2.04 -1.43 22.88
CA VAL A 314 2.89 -1.34 24.07
C VAL A 314 4.36 -1.16 23.67
N PRO A 315 5.03 -0.08 24.12
CA PRO A 315 6.41 0.19 23.75
C PRO A 315 7.36 -0.81 24.40
N GLU A 316 8.39 -1.21 23.64
CA GLU A 316 9.43 -2.12 24.12
C GLU A 316 10.31 -1.47 25.21
N PRO A 317 10.91 -2.27 26.12
CA PRO A 317 11.90 -1.78 27.08
C PRO A 317 13.04 -1.00 26.39
N GLY A 318 13.31 0.20 26.89
CA GLY A 318 14.27 1.16 26.35
C GLY A 318 13.62 2.35 25.61
N SER A 319 12.37 2.21 25.17
CA SER A 319 11.61 3.30 24.52
C SER A 319 11.38 4.48 25.46
N LEU A 320 11.16 5.67 24.91
CA LEU A 320 10.77 6.85 25.66
C LEU A 320 9.28 7.13 25.52
N ILE A 321 8.66 7.70 26.55
CA ILE A 321 7.30 8.23 26.47
C ILE A 321 7.23 9.64 27.06
N ALA A 322 6.44 10.51 26.44
CA ALA A 322 6.11 11.84 26.94
C ALA A 322 4.66 11.84 27.44
N VAL A 323 4.46 12.02 28.73
CA VAL A 323 3.14 12.11 29.36
C VAL A 323 2.82 13.57 29.62
N VAL A 324 1.75 14.05 29.01
CA VAL A 324 1.31 15.44 29.13
C VAL A 324 0.14 15.51 30.11
N ARG A 325 0.29 16.37 31.11
CA ARG A 325 -0.71 16.64 32.14
C ARG A 325 -1.16 18.09 32.12
N SER A 326 -2.42 18.29 32.47
CA SER A 326 -2.94 19.61 32.79
C SER A 326 -3.98 19.50 33.91
N PRO A 327 -3.95 20.39 34.93
CA PRO A 327 -4.98 20.44 35.97
C PRO A 327 -6.35 20.86 35.44
N ASN A 328 -6.41 21.36 34.20
CA ASN A 328 -7.65 21.74 33.52
C ASN A 328 -8.28 20.56 32.75
N TRP A 329 -7.59 19.42 32.64
CA TRP A 329 -8.17 18.20 32.09
C TRP A 329 -8.99 17.48 33.16
N GLN A 330 -10.26 17.18 32.85
CA GLN A 330 -11.15 16.40 33.72
C GLN A 330 -11.54 15.05 33.12
N GLY A 331 -10.90 14.63 32.03
CA GLY A 331 -11.22 13.38 31.33
C GLY A 331 -10.59 12.13 31.95
N ASP A 332 -9.61 12.28 32.83
CA ASP A 332 -9.13 11.19 33.69
C ASP A 332 -8.85 11.69 35.12
N GLN A 333 -8.76 10.77 36.08
CA GLN A 333 -8.47 11.09 37.49
C GLN A 333 -7.00 11.47 37.75
N PHE A 334 -6.14 11.42 36.73
CA PHE A 334 -4.69 11.60 36.82
C PHE A 334 -4.18 12.87 36.12
N GLY A 335 -5.08 13.64 35.49
CA GLY A 335 -4.79 14.83 34.72
C GLY A 335 -4.07 14.58 33.39
N VAL A 336 -3.97 13.33 32.91
CA VAL A 336 -3.26 12.97 31.68
C VAL A 336 -4.22 13.03 30.49
N TYR A 337 -3.87 13.82 29.48
CA TYR A 337 -4.70 13.96 28.29
C TYR A 337 -3.97 13.64 26.98
N HIS A 338 -2.65 13.45 27.03
CA HIS A 338 -1.86 13.02 25.88
C HIS A 338 -0.63 12.21 26.32
N ILE A 339 -0.33 11.15 25.57
CA ILE A 339 0.90 10.35 25.71
C ILE A 339 1.53 10.23 24.32
N GLY A 340 2.76 10.72 24.17
CA GLY A 340 3.62 10.48 23.01
C GLY A 340 4.58 9.33 23.28
N VAL A 341 4.84 8.49 22.28
CA VAL A 341 5.78 7.36 22.38
C VAL A 341 6.90 7.54 21.36
N PHE A 342 8.13 7.25 21.77
CA PHE A 342 9.31 7.32 20.93
C PHE A 342 10.11 6.04 21.07
N SER A 343 10.59 5.52 19.94
CA SER A 343 11.57 4.44 19.93
C SER A 343 12.80 4.84 20.75
N ASN A 344 13.50 3.86 21.33
CA ASN A 344 14.70 4.11 22.12
C ASN A 344 15.73 4.92 21.31
N PRO A 345 15.98 6.21 21.63
CA PRO A 345 16.87 7.05 20.83
C PRO A 345 18.35 6.73 21.07
N TRP A 346 18.64 5.92 22.08
CA TRP A 346 19.98 5.41 22.39
C TRP A 346 20.14 3.93 22.03
N ALA A 347 19.19 3.35 21.28
CA ALA A 347 19.41 2.05 20.67
C ALA A 347 20.68 2.11 19.81
N GLU A 348 21.48 1.03 19.83
CA GLU A 348 22.71 0.98 19.06
C GLU A 348 22.41 1.11 17.56
N HIS A 349 22.60 2.31 17.04
CA HIS A 349 22.53 2.59 15.61
C HIS A 349 23.95 2.80 15.09
N SER A 350 24.33 2.01 14.09
CA SER A 350 25.60 2.21 13.38
C SER A 350 25.51 3.51 12.55
N TYR A 351 26.18 4.57 13.01
CA TYR A 351 26.34 5.82 12.26
C TYR A 351 27.82 6.10 11.97
N ASP A 352 28.11 6.87 10.92
CA ASP A 352 29.46 7.29 10.52
C ASP A 352 29.68 8.77 10.93
N PRO A 353 30.30 9.07 12.09
CA PRO A 353 30.50 10.44 12.57
C PRO A 353 31.63 11.19 11.81
N PRO A 354 31.68 12.53 11.88
CA PRO A 354 32.38 13.35 10.89
C PRO A 354 33.91 13.49 11.07
N TYR A 355 34.59 12.59 11.78
CA TYR A 355 36.06 12.66 11.94
C TYR A 355 36.78 11.32 11.69
N ARG A 356 37.96 11.41 11.07
CA ARG A 356 38.78 10.25 10.64
C ARG A 356 39.42 9.50 11.81
N GLY A 357 39.27 8.18 11.80
CA GLY A 357 40.20 7.25 12.49
C GLY A 357 39.69 6.60 13.77
N VAL A 358 38.41 6.71 14.10
CA VAL A 358 37.81 6.01 15.24
C VAL A 358 36.51 5.36 14.78
N HIS A 359 36.47 4.03 14.70
CA HIS A 359 35.22 3.29 14.86
C HIS A 359 35.00 3.21 16.37
N GLY A 360 34.26 4.15 16.91
CA GLY A 360 33.75 4.06 18.25
C GLY A 360 32.31 3.60 18.15
N GLN A 361 31.92 2.60 18.95
CA GLN A 361 30.57 2.64 19.49
C GLN A 361 30.50 3.92 20.33
N THR A 362 29.94 4.97 19.76
CA THR A 362 29.50 6.10 20.57
C THR A 362 28.00 6.00 20.62
N GLU A 363 27.48 5.57 21.76
CA GLU A 363 26.24 6.15 22.23
C GLU A 363 26.44 7.66 22.16
N THR A 364 25.64 8.36 21.37
CA THR A 364 25.45 9.76 21.70
C THR A 364 24.83 9.73 23.08
N ASP A 365 25.58 10.18 24.09
CA ASP A 365 25.04 10.36 25.42
C ASP A 365 23.84 11.31 25.40
N LEU A 366 23.53 11.96 24.26
CA LEU A 366 22.47 12.93 24.04
C LEU A 366 21.52 12.47 22.90
N ALA A 367 20.22 12.67 23.07
CA ALA A 367 19.13 12.44 22.13
C ALA A 367 18.36 13.74 21.92
N ASP A 368 18.07 14.10 20.67
CA ASP A 368 17.23 15.26 20.33
C ASP A 368 15.80 14.78 20.06
N LEU A 369 14.84 15.29 20.84
CA LEU A 369 13.45 14.85 20.85
C LEU A 369 12.55 16.01 20.46
N ASP A 370 11.94 15.91 19.29
CA ASP A 370 10.93 16.85 18.79
C ASP A 370 9.54 16.21 18.91
N PHE A 371 8.61 16.85 19.61
CA PHE A 371 7.24 16.34 19.70
C PHE A 371 6.17 17.42 19.91
N PRO A 372 4.96 17.20 19.38
CA PRO A 372 3.83 18.08 19.59
C PRO A 372 3.19 17.85 20.98
N VAL A 373 2.77 18.93 21.62
CA VAL A 373 1.97 18.93 22.85
C VAL A 373 0.67 19.69 22.56
N PRO A 374 -0.47 18.99 22.43
CA PRO A 374 -1.76 19.63 22.12
C PRO A 374 -2.19 20.60 23.23
N LEU A 375 -2.81 21.73 22.89
CA LEU A 375 -3.41 22.65 23.87
C LEU A 375 -4.92 22.42 23.98
N LEU A 376 -5.39 22.15 25.20
CA LEU A 376 -6.77 21.74 25.47
C LEU A 376 -7.86 22.77 25.10
N ASP A 377 -7.51 24.07 25.06
CA ASP A 377 -8.41 25.17 24.65
C ASP A 377 -7.60 26.44 24.26
N PRO A 378 -7.90 27.10 23.12
CA PRO A 378 -7.32 28.40 22.77
C PRO A 378 -7.49 29.52 23.82
N GLU A 379 -8.54 29.48 24.65
CA GLU A 379 -8.84 30.50 25.66
C GLU A 379 -8.06 30.31 26.98
N TRP A 380 -7.66 29.08 27.32
CA TRP A 380 -6.97 28.73 28.57
C TRP A 380 -5.45 28.53 28.37
N GLY A 381 -5.00 28.29 27.14
CA GLY A 381 -3.59 28.25 26.76
C GLY A 381 -2.79 27.13 27.43
N ILE A 382 -1.58 27.45 27.89
CA ILE A 382 -0.61 26.51 28.50
C ILE A 382 -0.74 26.40 30.02
N GLU A 383 -1.84 26.89 30.59
CA GLU A 383 -1.99 27.05 32.04
C GLU A 383 -1.92 25.71 32.78
N GLY A 384 -0.94 25.58 33.69
CA GLY A 384 -0.71 24.37 34.46
C GLY A 384 -0.17 23.17 33.65
N LEU A 385 0.25 23.39 32.40
CA LEU A 385 0.80 22.34 31.55
C LEU A 385 2.09 21.76 32.13
N GLU A 386 2.13 20.44 32.22
CA GLU A 386 3.32 19.68 32.62
C GLU A 386 3.58 18.58 31.59
N VAL A 387 4.82 18.45 31.14
CA VAL A 387 5.25 17.39 30.24
C VAL A 387 6.31 16.57 30.95
N THR A 388 6.02 15.30 31.18
CA THR A 388 6.90 14.40 31.91
C THR A 388 7.40 13.29 30.99
N LEU A 389 8.72 13.14 30.89
CA LEU A 389 9.36 12.10 30.09
C LEU A 389 9.72 10.90 30.94
N TYR A 390 9.43 9.70 30.42
CA TYR A 390 9.81 8.44 31.03
C TYR A 390 10.56 7.55 30.03
N ARG A 391 11.39 6.66 30.55
CA ARG A 391 11.94 5.51 29.84
C ARG A 391 11.17 4.26 30.25
N VAL A 392 10.77 3.44 29.29
CA VAL A 392 10.23 2.09 29.58
C VAL A 392 11.38 1.23 30.08
N HIS A 393 11.35 0.77 31.32
CA HIS A 393 12.45 -0.03 31.88
C HIS A 393 12.09 -1.51 32.10
N ALA A 394 10.82 -1.86 31.97
CA ALA A 394 10.32 -3.24 32.02
C ALA A 394 9.10 -3.41 31.10
N PRO A 395 8.76 -4.65 30.68
CA PRO A 395 7.59 -4.91 29.85
C PRO A 395 6.29 -4.37 30.47
N ILE A 396 5.37 -3.87 29.65
CA ILE A 396 4.09 -3.30 30.07
C ILE A 396 2.99 -4.31 29.74
N ASP A 397 2.12 -4.61 30.68
CA ASP A 397 0.99 -5.51 30.44
C ASP A 397 -0.15 -4.73 29.75
N GLY A 398 -0.46 -5.08 28.49
CA GLY A 398 -1.55 -4.50 27.70
C GLY A 398 -1.31 -4.61 26.18
N GLU A 399 -2.35 -4.40 25.37
CA GLU A 399 -2.22 -4.34 23.90
C GLU A 399 -1.88 -2.92 23.41
N VAL A 400 -2.25 -1.89 24.17
CA VAL A 400 -2.11 -0.47 23.80
C VAL A 400 -1.78 0.40 25.03
N LEU A 401 -0.92 1.39 24.88
CA LEU A 401 -0.54 2.31 25.96
C LEU A 401 -1.53 3.48 26.12
N SER A 402 -2.58 3.27 26.93
CA SER A 402 -3.53 4.32 27.37
C SER A 402 -3.12 4.98 28.70
N PRO A 403 -3.70 6.13 29.11
CA PRO A 403 -3.47 6.72 30.45
C PRO A 403 -3.70 5.74 31.61
N GLU A 404 -4.71 4.88 31.49
CA GLU A 404 -5.02 3.83 32.49
C GLU A 404 -3.97 2.71 32.50
N VAL A 405 -3.48 2.30 31.33
CA VAL A 405 -2.40 1.31 31.19
C VAL A 405 -1.08 1.89 31.71
N PHE A 406 -0.79 3.16 31.42
CA PHE A 406 0.36 3.88 31.96
C PHE A 406 0.30 3.89 33.50
N HIS A 407 -0.83 4.27 34.10
CA HIS A 407 -0.96 4.32 35.56
C HIS A 407 -0.80 2.93 36.20
N ARG A 408 -1.43 1.89 35.64
CA ARG A 408 -1.29 0.49 36.13
C ARG A 408 0.14 -0.03 36.07
N ASN A 409 0.93 0.46 35.11
CA ASN A 409 2.30 0.03 34.86
C ASN A 409 3.34 1.09 35.30
N GLU A 410 2.99 2.07 36.14
CA GLU A 410 3.91 3.15 36.57
C GLU A 410 5.27 2.64 37.05
N LYS A 411 5.28 1.52 37.76
CA LYS A 411 6.50 0.83 38.24
C LYS A 411 7.41 0.30 37.14
N ASN A 412 6.98 0.28 35.89
CA ASN A 412 7.73 -0.18 34.71
C ASN A 412 8.26 1.00 33.87
N PHE A 413 8.01 2.24 34.32
CA PHE A 413 8.53 3.47 33.72
C PHE A 413 9.54 4.13 34.67
N GLU A 414 10.71 4.49 34.14
CA GLU A 414 11.73 5.27 34.82
C GLU A 414 11.55 6.76 34.44
N LEU A 415 11.27 7.63 35.43
CA LEU A 415 11.16 9.07 35.20
C LEU A 415 12.51 9.65 34.78
N LEU A 416 12.55 10.34 33.64
CA LEU A 416 13.75 11.02 33.16
C LEU A 416 13.72 12.52 33.43
N ALA A 417 12.64 13.19 33.02
CA ALA A 417 12.55 14.65 33.06
C ALA A 417 11.12 15.14 33.25
N GLY A 418 10.97 16.35 33.80
CA GLY A 418 9.70 17.04 33.91
C GLY A 418 9.88 18.50 33.48
N ILE A 419 9.03 18.94 32.54
CA ILE A 419 9.03 20.30 32.02
C ILE A 419 7.73 20.93 32.48
N ASN A 420 7.85 22.00 33.26
CA ASN A 420 6.69 22.73 33.75
C ASN A 420 6.38 23.93 32.85
N MET A 421 5.19 24.49 33.02
CA MET A 421 4.74 25.68 32.31
C MET A 421 5.73 26.86 32.34
N ALA A 422 6.47 27.09 33.43
CA ALA A 422 7.39 28.22 33.53
C ALA A 422 8.58 28.08 32.58
N ASP A 423 9.10 26.86 32.43
CA ASP A 423 10.20 26.54 31.50
C ASP A 423 9.71 26.66 30.05
N ILE A 424 8.51 26.17 29.76
CA ILE A 424 7.85 26.33 28.44
C ILE A 424 7.64 27.81 28.11
N LEU A 425 7.17 28.61 29.07
CA LEU A 425 6.98 30.06 28.93
C LEU A 425 8.29 30.81 28.68
N ALA A 426 9.37 30.41 29.35
CA ALA A 426 10.69 31.00 29.15
C ALA A 426 11.21 30.70 27.74
N ALA A 427 11.13 29.44 27.30
CA ALA A 427 11.53 29.02 25.96
C ALA A 427 10.66 29.63 24.86
N LEU A 428 9.35 29.81 25.08
CA LEU A 428 8.46 30.52 24.14
C LEU A 428 8.84 31.99 23.99
N LYS A 429 9.23 32.67 25.08
CA LYS A 429 9.70 34.06 25.04
C LYS A 429 11.04 34.19 24.30
N GLU A 430 11.93 33.23 24.50
CA GLU A 430 13.22 33.17 23.80
C GLU A 430 13.03 32.85 22.31
N SER A 431 12.11 31.94 21.97
CA SER A 431 11.76 31.59 20.59
C SER A 431 11.00 32.71 19.85
N ALA A 432 10.24 33.53 20.58
CA ALA A 432 9.57 34.72 20.05
C ALA A 432 10.53 35.91 19.84
N ALA A 433 11.70 35.90 20.48
CA ALA A 433 12.75 36.86 20.19
C ALA A 433 13.42 36.45 18.87
N LYS A 434 12.98 37.05 17.74
CA LYS A 434 13.61 36.85 16.43
C LYS A 434 15.13 37.01 16.57
N PRO A 435 15.94 35.95 16.41
CA PRO A 435 17.37 36.12 16.30
C PRO A 435 17.61 36.87 14.99
N ARG A 436 18.14 38.09 15.06
CA ARG A 436 18.70 38.69 13.85
C ARG A 436 19.94 37.87 13.52
N LEU A 437 19.90 37.13 12.40
CA LEU A 437 21.07 36.45 11.84
C LEU A 437 22.22 37.46 11.79
N GLN A 438 23.30 37.23 12.53
CA GLN A 438 24.40 38.20 12.67
C GLN A 438 25.07 38.56 11.33
N ALA A 439 24.93 37.69 10.33
CA ALA A 439 25.53 37.79 8.99
C ALA A 439 24.52 38.03 7.84
N ALA A 440 23.22 38.23 8.14
CA ALA A 440 22.22 38.50 7.09
C ALA A 440 21.85 39.98 7.02
N SER A 441 21.68 40.48 5.79
CA SER A 441 21.32 41.88 5.55
C SER A 441 19.85 42.18 5.90
N ARG A 442 18.96 41.18 5.80
CA ARG A 442 17.54 41.24 6.24
C ARG A 442 16.95 39.86 6.60
N ASP A 443 15.74 39.87 7.16
CA ASP A 443 14.99 38.66 7.55
C ASP A 443 14.77 37.72 6.34
N PRO A 444 14.85 36.38 6.50
CA PRO A 444 14.56 35.41 5.44
C PRO A 444 13.14 35.52 4.88
N GLU A 445 12.97 35.14 3.62
CA GLU A 445 11.66 35.13 2.94
C GLU A 445 11.32 33.73 2.43
N MET A 446 10.11 33.25 2.73
CA MET A 446 9.64 31.93 2.31
C MET A 446 8.62 32.02 1.17
N THR A 447 8.75 31.12 0.19
CA THR A 447 7.80 30.90 -0.89
C THR A 447 7.38 29.44 -0.90
N VAL A 448 6.07 29.16 -0.94
CA VAL A 448 5.55 27.81 -1.15
C VAL A 448 5.66 27.48 -2.64
N LEU A 449 6.47 26.48 -2.99
CA LEU A 449 6.61 26.04 -4.38
C LEU A 449 5.63 24.92 -4.72
N HIS A 450 5.40 24.01 -3.76
CA HIS A 450 4.51 22.86 -3.93
C HIS A 450 3.84 22.51 -2.60
N ARG A 451 2.53 22.22 -2.63
CA ARG A 451 1.76 21.86 -1.43
C ARG A 451 0.81 20.70 -1.71
N SER A 452 1.13 19.55 -1.14
CA SER A 452 0.30 18.33 -1.21
C SER A 452 -0.57 18.11 0.01
N GLY A 453 -0.40 18.90 1.08
CA GLY A 453 -1.21 18.79 2.29
C GLY A 453 -0.78 19.73 3.40
N SER A 454 -1.27 19.48 4.62
CA SER A 454 -0.80 20.16 5.83
C SER A 454 0.66 19.78 6.09
N ASN A 455 1.40 20.64 6.80
CA ASN A 455 2.79 20.33 7.14
C ASN A 455 2.90 19.10 8.06
N ALA A 456 1.89 18.82 8.88
CA ALA A 456 1.88 17.66 9.78
C ALA A 456 1.73 16.31 9.06
N SER A 457 1.05 16.29 7.90
CA SER A 457 0.74 15.04 7.17
C SER A 457 1.71 14.71 6.04
N LYS A 458 2.61 15.64 5.69
CA LYS A 458 3.49 15.55 4.52
C LYS A 458 4.94 15.76 4.89
N TYR A 459 5.83 15.32 4.02
CA TYR A 459 7.26 15.55 4.14
C TYR A 459 7.60 16.96 3.67
N ASN A 460 8.07 17.82 4.55
CA ASN A 460 8.36 19.22 4.28
C ASN A 460 9.83 19.39 3.86
N LEU A 461 10.06 19.50 2.55
CA LEU A 461 11.37 19.78 1.98
C LEU A 461 11.58 21.29 1.87
N VAL A 462 12.62 21.81 2.52
CA VAL A 462 12.99 23.22 2.47
C VAL A 462 14.24 23.42 1.62
N ILE A 463 14.13 24.22 0.56
CA ILE A 463 15.24 24.62 -0.29
C ILE A 463 15.71 26.01 0.14
N ILE A 464 16.92 26.14 0.66
CA ILE A 464 17.45 27.38 1.23
C ILE A 464 18.74 27.80 0.52
N GLY A 465 18.86 29.09 0.17
CA GLY A 465 20.06 29.63 -0.49
C GLY A 465 21.11 30.10 0.51
N ASP A 466 22.41 29.95 0.19
CA ASP A 466 23.52 30.64 0.88
C ASP A 466 24.48 31.30 -0.13
N GLY A 467 25.01 32.46 0.26
CA GLY A 467 25.92 33.24 -0.57
C GLY A 467 25.24 34.13 -1.62
N PHE A 468 23.91 34.29 -1.56
CA PHE A 468 23.16 35.21 -2.41
C PHE A 468 22.96 36.52 -1.65
N ASP A 469 23.51 37.63 -2.16
CA ASP A 469 23.31 38.94 -1.54
C ASP A 469 21.89 39.50 -1.80
N ASP A 470 21.55 40.65 -1.21
CA ASP A 470 20.22 41.28 -1.35
C ASP A 470 20.02 42.02 -2.69
N SER A 471 20.86 41.76 -3.69
CA SER A 471 20.65 42.29 -5.03
C SER A 471 19.61 41.46 -5.80
N ASP A 472 18.84 42.13 -6.65
CA ASP A 472 17.89 41.47 -7.55
C ASP A 472 18.56 40.37 -8.40
N ALA A 473 19.83 40.57 -8.79
CA ALA A 473 20.55 39.62 -9.62
C ALA A 473 20.85 38.30 -8.90
N ASP A 474 21.36 38.35 -7.66
CA ASP A 474 21.68 37.15 -6.88
C ASP A 474 20.41 36.40 -6.45
N GLN A 475 19.41 37.12 -5.95
CA GLN A 475 18.14 36.51 -5.56
C GLN A 475 17.43 35.89 -6.76
N GLN A 476 17.48 36.53 -7.94
CA GLN A 476 16.95 35.95 -9.17
C GLN A 476 17.75 34.71 -9.59
N ALA A 477 19.08 34.68 -9.45
CA ALA A 477 19.87 33.51 -9.78
C ALA A 477 19.50 32.28 -8.92
N PHE A 478 19.28 32.48 -7.60
CA PHE A 478 18.77 31.41 -6.73
C PHE A 478 17.37 30.95 -7.17
N ASN A 479 16.46 31.91 -7.39
CA ASN A 479 15.09 31.63 -7.80
C ASN A 479 15.03 30.85 -9.12
N ASP A 480 15.83 31.26 -10.10
CA ASP A 480 15.93 30.63 -11.42
C ASP A 480 16.51 29.23 -11.33
N TYR A 481 17.50 28.99 -10.48
CA TYR A 481 18.02 27.65 -10.26
C TYR A 481 16.94 26.72 -9.69
N VAL A 482 16.23 27.17 -8.66
CA VAL A 482 15.16 26.38 -8.03
C VAL A 482 14.03 26.11 -9.02
N GLU A 483 13.57 27.12 -9.75
CA GLU A 483 12.51 26.95 -10.75
C GLU A 483 12.96 26.03 -11.90
N ASN A 484 14.10 26.32 -12.53
CA ASN A 484 14.50 25.64 -13.76
C ASN A 484 15.08 24.24 -13.53
N THR A 485 15.81 24.03 -12.44
CA THR A 485 16.50 22.76 -12.16
C THR A 485 15.67 21.86 -11.26
N ILE A 486 15.07 22.41 -10.20
CA ILE A 486 14.35 21.61 -9.21
C ILE A 486 12.90 21.43 -9.66
N ILE A 487 12.15 22.50 -9.89
CA ILE A 487 10.73 22.41 -10.24
C ILE A 487 10.50 21.89 -11.66
N ASN A 488 11.19 22.44 -12.66
CA ASN A 488 10.91 22.09 -14.06
C ASN A 488 11.60 20.81 -14.55
N GLN A 489 12.68 20.37 -13.92
CA GLN A 489 13.46 19.21 -14.37
C GLN A 489 13.46 18.03 -13.39
N TRP A 490 13.70 18.26 -12.10
CA TRP A 490 13.76 17.17 -11.13
C TRP A 490 12.37 16.59 -10.86
N LEU A 491 11.35 17.43 -10.65
CA LEU A 491 9.98 16.97 -10.36
C LEU A 491 9.26 16.24 -11.48
N THR A 492 9.79 16.29 -12.71
CA THR A 492 9.14 15.76 -13.92
C THR A 492 9.81 14.48 -14.43
N ARG A 493 10.77 13.92 -13.68
CA ARG A 493 11.60 12.80 -14.13
C ARG A 493 11.80 11.77 -13.02
N ASP A 494 12.15 10.54 -13.42
CA ASP A 494 12.45 9.44 -12.49
C ASP A 494 11.24 9.18 -11.56
N ILE A 495 11.47 8.73 -10.33
CA ILE A 495 10.44 8.49 -9.31
C ILE A 495 9.75 9.75 -8.75
N HIS A 496 10.33 10.93 -8.98
CA HIS A 496 9.93 12.14 -8.26
C HIS A 496 8.48 12.60 -8.48
N PRO A 497 7.92 12.61 -9.71
CA PRO A 497 6.51 12.94 -9.93
C PRO A 497 5.57 12.07 -9.11
N GLU A 498 5.91 10.80 -8.93
CA GLU A 498 5.01 9.82 -8.32
C GLU A 498 4.99 9.89 -6.78
N VAL A 499 5.99 10.51 -6.16
CA VAL A 499 6.04 10.73 -4.70
C VAL A 499 5.63 12.14 -4.30
N LEU A 500 5.30 13.02 -5.26
CA LEU A 500 4.97 14.41 -4.99
C LEU A 500 3.78 14.59 -4.05
N ASN A 501 2.80 13.68 -4.09
CA ASN A 501 1.65 13.71 -3.18
C ASN A 501 2.03 13.53 -1.68
N ALA A 502 3.24 13.04 -1.40
CA ALA A 502 3.76 12.88 -0.04
C ALA A 502 4.57 14.10 0.44
N ILE A 503 4.87 15.07 -0.42
CA ILE A 503 5.88 16.11 -0.18
C ILE A 503 5.27 17.51 -0.29
N ASN A 504 5.62 18.40 0.63
CA ASN A 504 5.51 19.85 0.49
C ASN A 504 6.90 20.43 0.19
N ILE A 505 6.98 21.45 -0.67
CA ILE A 505 8.26 22.08 -1.05
C ILE A 505 8.19 23.59 -0.81
N PHE A 506 9.18 24.09 -0.07
CA PHE A 506 9.32 25.50 0.27
C PHE A 506 10.68 26.01 -0.21
N ARG A 507 10.72 27.24 -0.75
CA ARG A 507 11.97 27.98 -0.96
C ARG A 507 12.13 29.00 0.16
N VAL A 508 13.33 29.09 0.74
CA VAL A 508 13.70 30.12 1.70
C VAL A 508 14.88 30.92 1.14
N ASN A 509 14.59 32.16 0.77
CA ASN A 509 15.60 33.13 0.38
C ASN A 509 16.27 33.67 1.64
N THR A 510 17.59 33.57 1.70
CA THR A 510 18.42 34.26 2.70
C THR A 510 19.21 35.36 1.99
N PHE A 511 19.59 36.38 2.75
CA PHE A 511 20.20 37.59 2.21
C PHE A 511 21.59 37.76 2.81
N SER A 512 22.60 37.24 2.12
CA SER A 512 24.00 37.32 2.52
C SER A 512 24.50 38.76 2.47
N ASN A 513 25.47 39.12 3.33
CA ASN A 513 26.11 40.43 3.27
C ASN A 513 27.04 40.56 2.05
N GLU A 514 27.62 39.44 1.62
CA GLU A 514 28.48 39.35 0.44
C GLU A 514 28.01 38.24 -0.51
N SER A 515 28.09 38.51 -1.82
CA SER A 515 27.83 37.51 -2.87
C SER A 515 28.97 36.49 -2.97
N GLY A 516 28.60 35.22 -3.08
CA GLY A 516 29.52 34.08 -3.18
C GLY A 516 29.60 33.25 -1.90
N ILE A 517 30.52 32.29 -1.86
CA ILE A 517 30.65 31.34 -0.75
C ILE A 517 32.10 31.23 -0.26
N THR A 518 32.27 31.02 1.05
CA THR A 518 33.59 30.77 1.65
C THR A 518 34.23 29.54 1.01
N ARG A 519 35.50 29.65 0.59
CA ARG A 519 36.28 28.56 -0.01
C ARG A 519 37.28 27.97 0.97
N VAL A 520 37.39 26.64 0.95
CA VAL A 520 38.33 25.87 1.77
C VAL A 520 39.12 24.90 0.90
N ASN A 521 40.35 24.57 1.30
CA ASN A 521 41.14 23.54 0.63
C ASN A 521 40.79 22.12 1.12
N SER A 522 41.51 21.11 0.62
CA SER A 522 41.36 19.70 0.98
C SER A 522 41.59 19.39 2.48
N ASN A 523 42.27 20.28 3.20
CA ASN A 523 42.50 20.18 4.64
C ASN A 523 41.46 20.95 5.47
N GLY A 524 40.43 21.54 4.82
CA GLY A 524 39.42 22.38 5.48
C GLY A 524 39.94 23.76 5.88
N THR A 525 41.13 24.16 5.44
CA THR A 525 41.65 25.51 5.71
C THR A 525 40.97 26.52 4.78
N VAL A 526 40.44 27.60 5.35
CA VAL A 526 39.83 28.70 4.59
C VAL A 526 40.89 29.35 3.68
N THR A 527 40.62 29.35 2.38
CA THR A 527 41.45 29.99 1.34
C THR A 527 40.87 31.32 0.89
N SER A 528 39.55 31.50 1.03
CA SER A 528 38.84 32.76 0.79
C SER A 528 37.63 32.80 1.70
N SER A 529 37.41 33.88 2.42
CA SER A 529 36.23 34.07 3.28
C SER A 529 35.20 34.92 2.53
N VAL A 530 33.93 34.60 2.73
CA VAL A 530 32.78 35.40 2.29
C VAL A 530 31.80 35.49 3.47
N ASP A 531 31.26 36.67 3.74
CA ASP A 531 30.24 36.89 4.77
C ASP A 531 28.85 36.46 4.27
N SER A 532 28.66 35.14 4.19
CA SER A 532 27.41 34.51 3.73
C SER A 532 26.43 34.26 4.87
N ALA A 533 25.12 34.33 4.58
CA ALA A 533 24.07 34.29 5.58
C ALA A 533 24.05 33.00 6.44
N LEU A 534 24.48 31.87 5.88
CA LEU A 534 24.50 30.57 6.55
C LEU A 534 25.92 30.05 6.84
N GLU A 535 26.95 30.84 6.53
CA GLU A 535 28.38 30.48 6.70
C GLU A 535 28.80 29.13 6.10
N TYR A 536 28.09 28.64 5.08
CA TYR A 536 28.43 27.37 4.45
C TYR A 536 29.75 27.50 3.66
N ARG A 537 30.41 26.37 3.41
CA ARG A 537 31.76 26.36 2.83
C ARG A 537 31.84 25.44 1.63
N TYR A 538 32.53 25.88 0.60
CA TYR A 538 32.78 25.10 -0.62
C TYR A 538 34.25 24.69 -0.70
N SER A 539 34.49 23.39 -0.85
CA SER A 539 35.83 22.82 -1.02
C SER A 539 36.17 22.43 -2.46
N GLY A 540 35.17 22.03 -3.24
CA GLY A 540 35.38 21.40 -4.56
C GLY A 540 36.16 20.09 -4.50
N ASP A 541 36.35 19.50 -3.32
CA ASP A 541 37.09 18.25 -3.13
C ASP A 541 36.12 17.12 -2.77
N TRP A 542 36.05 16.12 -3.65
CA TRP A 542 35.26 14.90 -3.45
C TRP A 542 35.56 14.23 -2.10
N ASN A 543 36.81 14.22 -1.64
CA ASN A 543 37.19 13.58 -0.38
C ASN A 543 36.64 14.29 0.86
N ARG A 544 36.17 15.53 0.71
CA ARG A 544 35.56 16.34 1.78
C ARG A 544 34.08 16.55 1.56
N CYS A 545 33.49 15.80 0.64
CA CYS A 545 32.08 15.91 0.24
C CYS A 545 31.78 17.26 -0.42
N TRP A 546 32.63 17.79 -1.31
CA TRP A 546 32.52 19.05 -2.10
C TRP A 546 32.23 20.36 -1.35
N MET A 547 31.47 20.34 -0.26
CA MET A 547 30.99 21.42 0.56
C MET A 547 30.70 20.91 1.99
N GLU A 548 30.70 21.82 2.95
CA GLU A 548 30.44 21.49 4.36
C GLU A 548 29.87 22.70 5.12
N PRO A 549 29.19 22.45 6.25
CA PRO A 549 28.81 23.53 7.16
C PRO A 549 30.05 24.23 7.76
N GLY A 550 29.93 25.53 7.97
CA GLY A 550 30.77 26.28 8.88
C GLY A 550 30.40 26.00 10.35
N PRO A 551 31.16 26.57 11.31
CA PRO A 551 30.96 26.37 12.74
C PRO A 551 29.54 26.70 13.22
N ASN A 552 28.91 27.72 12.63
CA ASN A 552 27.60 28.22 13.05
C ASN A 552 26.46 27.82 12.09
N SER A 553 26.76 27.14 10.97
CA SER A 553 25.78 26.92 9.91
C SER A 553 24.53 26.17 10.40
N GLY A 554 24.67 25.21 11.31
CA GLY A 554 23.53 24.47 11.88
C GLY A 554 22.54 25.41 12.57
N ASP A 555 23.03 26.29 13.43
CA ASP A 555 22.20 27.25 14.16
C ASP A 555 21.60 28.31 13.22
N LEU A 556 22.39 28.80 12.26
CA LEU A 556 21.92 29.79 11.28
C LEU A 556 20.84 29.23 10.34
N ILE A 557 21.00 28.00 9.85
CA ILE A 557 20.00 27.31 9.03
C ILE A 557 18.72 27.11 9.83
N ASN A 558 18.82 26.58 11.05
CA ASN A 558 17.66 26.34 11.91
C ASN A 558 16.95 27.65 12.26
N ALA A 559 17.69 28.71 12.61
CA ALA A 559 17.13 30.03 12.90
C ALA A 559 16.41 30.62 11.68
N ALA A 560 17.02 30.53 10.48
CA ALA A 560 16.43 31.03 9.25
C ALA A 560 15.12 30.30 8.92
N ILE A 561 15.11 28.97 8.96
CA ILE A 561 13.93 28.17 8.64
C ILE A 561 12.83 28.38 9.69
N ASN A 562 13.15 28.28 10.99
CA ASN A 562 12.16 28.38 12.06
C ASN A 562 11.49 29.76 12.15
N SER A 563 12.13 30.79 11.59
CA SER A 563 11.58 32.14 11.47
C SER A 563 10.43 32.27 10.46
N VAL A 564 10.33 31.35 9.49
CA VAL A 564 9.37 31.43 8.37
C VAL A 564 8.53 30.17 8.16
N LEU A 565 9.00 29.02 8.64
CA LEU A 565 8.34 27.74 8.52
C LEU A 565 8.41 26.99 9.85
N ASN A 566 7.38 26.22 10.17
CA ASN A 566 7.43 25.27 11.25
C ASN A 566 7.45 23.84 10.71
N GLY A 567 8.49 23.09 11.07
CA GLY A 567 8.69 21.70 10.64
C GLY A 567 9.30 21.58 9.24
N ALA A 568 10.61 21.34 9.19
CA ALA A 568 11.31 20.87 8.01
C ALA A 568 11.76 19.42 8.27
N ASP A 569 11.36 18.50 7.40
CA ASP A 569 11.78 17.09 7.48
C ASP A 569 13.09 16.85 6.70
N GLY A 570 13.35 17.69 5.70
CA GLY A 570 14.57 17.68 4.91
C GLY A 570 14.95 19.07 4.45
N ILE A 571 16.26 19.35 4.37
CA ILE A 571 16.79 20.65 3.97
C ILE A 571 17.72 20.47 2.78
N ALA A 572 17.51 21.27 1.74
CA ALA A 572 18.32 21.35 0.54
C ALA A 572 18.98 22.74 0.46
N ILE A 573 20.28 22.81 0.70
CA ILE A 573 21.05 24.05 0.61
C ILE A 573 21.52 24.25 -0.83
N VAL A 574 21.34 25.45 -1.38
CA VAL A 574 21.90 25.86 -2.68
C VAL A 574 22.97 26.91 -2.45
N LEU A 575 24.20 26.64 -2.90
CA LEU A 575 25.33 27.56 -2.75
C LEU A 575 25.54 28.42 -3.99
N ASN A 576 25.73 29.73 -3.79
CA ASN A 576 26.09 30.67 -4.84
C ASN A 576 27.54 30.45 -5.32
N THR A 577 27.74 29.46 -6.17
CA THR A 577 29.01 29.20 -6.84
C THR A 577 28.79 28.56 -8.20
N SER A 578 29.62 28.94 -9.17
CA SER A 578 29.57 28.42 -10.55
C SER A 578 30.34 27.11 -10.74
N ASN A 579 30.98 26.60 -9.69
CA ASN A 579 31.57 25.26 -9.71
C ASN A 579 30.53 24.23 -9.27
N GLY A 580 30.50 23.05 -9.90
CA GLY A 580 29.54 21.99 -9.56
C GLY A 580 29.74 21.42 -8.16
N GLY A 581 28.90 20.45 -7.78
CA GLY A 581 29.08 19.61 -6.58
C GLY A 581 27.77 19.25 -5.89
N GLY A 582 27.78 18.15 -5.15
CA GLY A 582 26.68 17.70 -4.30
C GLY A 582 27.23 17.08 -3.03
N CYS A 583 26.45 17.12 -1.96
CA CYS A 583 26.75 16.43 -0.71
C CYS A 583 25.52 16.29 0.16
N ARG A 584 25.32 15.12 0.76
CA ARG A 584 24.35 14.91 1.84
C ARG A 584 25.04 14.66 3.17
N ARG A 585 24.59 15.35 4.23
CA ARG A 585 24.99 15.15 5.63
C ARG A 585 23.76 15.21 6.54
N GLY A 586 23.46 14.11 7.25
CA GLY A 586 22.30 14.06 8.14
C GLY A 586 20.98 14.38 7.41
N SER A 587 20.12 15.20 7.98
CA SER A 587 18.87 15.64 7.33
C SER A 587 19.05 16.75 6.29
N GLN A 588 20.28 16.99 5.84
CA GLN A 588 20.61 18.06 4.91
C GLN A 588 21.29 17.53 3.66
N LEU A 589 20.86 17.99 2.49
CA LEU A 589 21.64 17.94 1.26
C LEU A 589 22.08 19.34 0.85
N ALA A 590 23.18 19.44 0.13
CA ALA A 590 23.71 20.69 -0.39
C ALA A 590 24.16 20.52 -1.84
N VAL A 591 23.83 21.50 -2.68
CA VAL A 591 24.16 21.59 -4.10
C VAL A 591 24.62 23.01 -4.44
N THR A 592 25.07 23.22 -5.67
CA THR A 592 25.55 24.52 -6.18
C THR A 592 24.66 25.00 -7.31
N LEU A 593 24.76 26.28 -7.71
CA LEU A 593 24.09 26.79 -8.92
C LEU A 593 24.46 26.02 -10.21
N ALA A 594 25.64 25.38 -10.24
CA ALA A 594 26.10 24.59 -11.38
C ALA A 594 25.68 23.11 -11.31
N SER A 595 25.01 22.68 -10.24
CA SER A 595 24.58 21.29 -10.06
C SER A 595 23.37 20.98 -10.96
N SER A 596 23.35 19.78 -11.52
CA SER A 596 22.26 19.35 -12.38
C SER A 596 21.08 18.80 -11.55
N ALA A 597 19.91 18.67 -12.19
CA ALA A 597 18.77 17.97 -11.60
C ALA A 597 19.12 16.51 -11.24
N ASN A 598 20.05 15.89 -11.97
CA ASN A 598 20.55 14.54 -11.68
C ASN A 598 21.35 14.48 -10.37
N THR A 599 22.20 15.49 -10.13
CA THR A 599 22.94 15.63 -8.87
C THR A 599 21.98 15.88 -7.72
N PHE A 600 20.98 16.75 -7.90
CA PHE A 600 19.95 16.96 -6.88
C PHE A 600 19.16 15.67 -6.59
N ALA A 601 18.76 14.92 -7.62
CA ALA A 601 18.08 13.64 -7.47
C ALA A 601 18.91 12.60 -6.71
N HIS A 602 20.22 12.57 -6.95
CA HIS A 602 21.17 11.69 -6.24
C HIS A 602 21.22 12.03 -4.76
N GLU A 603 21.43 13.30 -4.41
CA GLU A 603 21.47 13.73 -3.01
C GLU A 603 20.10 13.58 -2.33
N PHE A 604 19.02 13.76 -3.07
CA PHE A 604 17.66 13.48 -2.58
C PHE A 604 17.43 11.99 -2.32
N GLY A 605 18.04 11.09 -3.09
CA GLY A 605 18.05 9.65 -2.82
C GLY A 605 18.69 9.31 -1.47
N HIS A 606 19.74 10.02 -1.08
CA HIS A 606 20.30 9.91 0.27
C HIS A 606 19.37 10.50 1.34
N LEU A 607 18.84 11.70 1.11
CA LEU A 607 18.02 12.43 2.08
C LEU A 607 16.68 11.75 2.35
N PHE A 608 15.94 11.45 1.29
CA PHE A 608 14.58 10.92 1.36
C PHE A 608 14.55 9.39 1.37
N GLY A 609 15.44 8.73 0.60
CA GLY A 609 15.47 7.27 0.49
C GLY A 609 16.34 6.56 1.52
N GLY A 610 17.30 7.26 2.13
CA GLY A 610 18.34 6.64 2.94
C GLY A 610 19.25 5.70 2.13
N LEU A 611 19.37 5.95 0.82
CA LEU A 611 20.17 5.14 -0.08
C LEU A 611 21.66 5.40 0.16
N GLY A 612 22.51 4.41 -0.07
CA GLY A 612 23.96 4.53 -0.04
C GLY A 612 24.55 4.74 -1.44
N ASP A 613 25.77 5.29 -1.50
CA ASP A 613 26.48 5.48 -2.75
C ASP A 613 26.88 4.16 -3.40
N GLU A 614 26.54 4.01 -4.68
CA GLU A 614 26.84 2.82 -5.46
C GLU A 614 28.10 2.99 -6.32
N TYR A 615 28.85 4.07 -6.15
CA TYR A 615 30.07 4.36 -6.91
C TYR A 615 31.09 3.22 -6.86
N GLN A 616 31.79 3.03 -7.97
CA GLN A 616 32.94 2.13 -8.04
C GLN A 616 34.24 2.92 -8.04
N CYS A 617 35.25 2.41 -7.34
CA CYS A 617 36.60 2.98 -7.41
C CYS A 617 37.48 2.16 -8.39
N THR A 618 38.40 2.82 -9.12
CA THR A 618 39.19 2.17 -10.17
C THR A 618 40.25 1.23 -9.59
N GLN A 619 40.23 -0.05 -10.01
CA GLN A 619 41.15 -1.10 -9.57
C GLN A 619 42.62 -0.67 -9.69
N GLY A 620 43.40 -0.81 -8.60
CA GLY A 620 44.82 -0.45 -8.54
C GLY A 620 45.10 1.04 -8.26
N SER A 621 44.08 1.88 -8.13
CA SER A 621 44.24 3.28 -7.76
C SER A 621 44.54 3.43 -6.27
N ASN A 622 45.41 4.38 -5.91
CA ASN A 622 45.71 4.71 -4.52
C ASN A 622 44.42 5.03 -3.75
N GLY A 623 44.15 4.28 -2.68
CA GLY A 623 42.99 4.47 -1.82
C GLY A 623 41.82 3.51 -2.06
N CYS A 624 41.87 2.61 -3.04
CA CYS A 624 40.89 1.53 -3.18
C CYS A 624 41.26 0.30 -2.32
N GLY A 625 40.39 -0.12 -1.40
CA GLY A 625 40.59 -1.33 -0.57
C GLY A 625 39.41 -2.32 -0.56
N SER A 626 39.37 -3.16 0.48
CA SER A 626 38.23 -4.03 0.79
C SER A 626 37.42 -3.46 1.96
N TYR A 627 36.10 -3.42 1.81
CA TYR A 627 35.19 -3.13 2.90
C TYR A 627 35.21 -4.31 3.89
N THR A 628 35.50 -4.01 5.17
CA THR A 628 35.54 -4.99 6.27
C THR A 628 34.57 -4.63 7.40
N GLY A 629 33.65 -3.69 7.15
CA GLY A 629 32.62 -3.32 8.10
C GLY A 629 31.50 -4.37 8.16
N SER A 630 30.57 -4.17 9.09
CA SER A 630 29.32 -4.93 9.18
C SER A 630 28.40 -4.67 7.99
N GLU A 631 27.30 -5.42 7.89
CA GLU A 631 26.29 -5.17 6.86
C GLU A 631 25.80 -3.70 6.89
N PRO A 632 25.87 -2.96 5.77
CA PRO A 632 25.46 -1.56 5.73
C PRO A 632 23.96 -1.40 6.05
N GLY A 633 23.54 -0.31 6.69
CA GLY A 633 22.11 -0.05 6.91
C GLY A 633 21.32 0.28 5.64
N ALA A 634 21.99 0.83 4.61
CA ALA A 634 21.34 1.21 3.35
C ALA A 634 20.81 -0.02 2.60
N VAL A 635 19.58 0.07 2.09
CA VAL A 635 18.89 -1.06 1.43
C VAL A 635 19.50 -1.47 0.09
N ASN A 636 20.21 -0.55 -0.56
CA ASN A 636 20.86 -0.74 -1.86
C ASN A 636 22.35 -1.11 -1.74
N LEU A 637 22.83 -1.44 -0.54
CA LEU A 637 24.20 -1.88 -0.29
C LEU A 637 24.20 -3.16 0.53
N THR A 638 25.17 -4.04 0.27
CA THR A 638 25.31 -5.28 1.03
C THR A 638 26.75 -5.80 1.05
N THR A 639 27.13 -6.55 2.08
CA THR A 639 28.31 -7.41 2.12
C THR A 639 28.00 -8.87 1.79
N VAL A 640 26.71 -9.22 1.77
CA VAL A 640 26.23 -10.59 1.55
C VAL A 640 26.35 -10.97 0.08
N THR A 641 27.06 -12.07 -0.17
CA THR A 641 27.19 -12.68 -1.52
C THR A 641 26.27 -13.86 -1.73
N ASN A 642 25.64 -14.38 -0.68
CA ASN A 642 24.66 -15.44 -0.80
C ASN A 642 23.35 -14.87 -1.35
N ARG A 643 22.97 -15.33 -2.55
CA ARG A 643 21.70 -15.02 -3.21
C ARG A 643 20.48 -15.13 -2.29
N ASN A 644 20.43 -16.12 -1.42
CA ASN A 644 19.24 -16.40 -0.60
C ASN A 644 19.08 -15.42 0.57
N ASN A 645 20.15 -14.70 0.91
CA ASN A 645 20.23 -13.84 2.09
C ASN A 645 20.45 -12.37 1.74
N VAL A 646 20.65 -12.03 0.46
CA VAL A 646 20.79 -10.63 0.05
C VAL A 646 19.46 -9.88 0.18
N LYS A 647 19.51 -8.61 0.61
CA LYS A 647 18.35 -7.74 0.85
C LYS A 647 17.37 -7.68 -0.32
N TRP A 648 17.89 -7.71 -1.55
CA TRP A 648 17.11 -7.61 -2.78
C TRP A 648 16.98 -8.94 -3.55
N LYS A 649 17.05 -10.09 -2.85
CA LYS A 649 16.98 -11.43 -3.46
C LYS A 649 15.80 -11.62 -4.43
N ARG A 650 14.64 -11.05 -4.08
CA ARG A 650 13.38 -11.14 -4.85
C ARG A 650 13.45 -10.50 -6.23
N TRP A 651 14.38 -9.58 -6.48
CA TRP A 651 14.60 -8.97 -7.80
C TRP A 651 15.63 -9.72 -8.64
N ILE A 652 16.40 -10.64 -8.05
CA ILE A 652 17.46 -11.35 -8.77
C ILE A 652 16.90 -12.68 -9.29
N PRO A 653 16.79 -12.88 -10.61
CA PRO A 653 16.30 -14.14 -11.15
C PRO A 653 17.22 -15.31 -10.83
N SER A 654 16.67 -16.51 -10.67
CA SER A 654 17.40 -17.70 -10.19
C SER A 654 18.60 -18.09 -11.06
N TRP A 655 18.56 -17.84 -12.36
CA TRP A 655 19.64 -18.15 -13.31
C TRP A 655 20.77 -17.11 -13.35
N ARG A 656 20.58 -15.92 -12.74
CA ARG A 656 21.59 -14.87 -12.84
C ARG A 656 22.86 -15.28 -12.07
N PRO A 657 24.07 -15.18 -12.66
CA PRO A 657 25.29 -15.46 -11.92
C PRO A 657 25.46 -14.53 -10.72
N VAL A 658 25.94 -15.08 -9.60
CA VAL A 658 26.29 -14.36 -8.37
C VAL A 658 27.72 -14.75 -7.99
N PRO A 659 28.67 -13.79 -7.86
CA PRO A 659 28.51 -12.36 -8.11
C PRO A 659 28.19 -12.06 -9.58
N THR A 660 27.42 -11.01 -9.81
CA THR A 660 26.95 -10.60 -11.13
C THR A 660 27.95 -9.64 -11.76
N ALA A 661 28.31 -9.86 -13.02
CA ALA A 661 29.13 -8.95 -13.82
C ALA A 661 28.28 -8.18 -14.83
N GLN A 662 28.80 -7.06 -15.35
CA GLN A 662 28.13 -6.28 -16.41
C GLN A 662 27.72 -7.12 -17.62
N ALA A 663 28.55 -8.11 -17.99
CA ALA A 663 28.28 -9.00 -19.11
C ALA A 663 27.08 -9.94 -18.87
N ASN A 664 26.52 -9.99 -17.65
CA ASN A 664 25.35 -10.79 -17.30
C ASN A 664 24.04 -10.01 -17.33
N THR A 665 24.06 -8.73 -17.71
CA THR A 665 22.88 -7.87 -17.75
C THR A 665 22.64 -7.28 -19.11
N ALA A 666 21.37 -7.20 -19.50
CA ALA A 666 20.92 -6.53 -20.71
C ALA A 666 20.67 -5.03 -20.45
N SER A 667 20.17 -4.67 -19.27
CA SER A 667 20.04 -3.28 -18.81
C SER A 667 20.92 -3.01 -17.60
N ASN A 668 21.79 -2.00 -17.71
CA ASN A 668 22.71 -1.65 -16.63
C ASN A 668 22.00 -1.06 -15.40
N SER A 669 20.83 -0.42 -15.58
CA SER A 669 20.12 0.30 -14.51
C SER A 669 18.88 -0.43 -13.98
N GLN A 670 18.29 -1.32 -14.76
CA GLN A 670 17.06 -2.02 -14.39
C GLN A 670 17.31 -3.47 -13.98
N ASP A 671 18.38 -4.11 -14.45
CA ASP A 671 18.64 -5.51 -14.12
C ASP A 671 19.31 -5.65 -12.74
N ALA A 672 18.64 -6.37 -11.83
CA ALA A 672 19.14 -6.60 -10.48
C ALA A 672 20.08 -7.82 -10.40
N GLY A 673 21.11 -7.71 -9.58
CA GLY A 673 22.16 -8.71 -9.35
C GLY A 673 22.96 -8.38 -8.09
N ILE A 674 24.11 -9.03 -7.92
CA ILE A 674 25.07 -8.74 -6.84
C ILE A 674 26.35 -8.24 -7.51
N PHE A 675 26.43 -6.93 -7.76
CA PHE A 675 27.56 -6.34 -8.48
C PHE A 675 28.64 -5.89 -7.50
N PRO A 676 29.90 -6.34 -7.67
CA PRO A 676 30.98 -5.93 -6.80
C PRO A 676 31.29 -4.44 -6.97
N GLY A 677 31.55 -3.80 -5.84
CA GLY A 677 31.94 -2.42 -5.73
C GLY A 677 30.76 -1.52 -5.38
N ALA A 678 30.93 -0.79 -4.30
CA ALA A 678 30.05 0.29 -3.92
C ALA A 678 30.81 1.19 -2.94
N VAL A 679 30.35 2.44 -2.89
CA VAL A 679 30.77 3.48 -1.97
C VAL A 679 32.28 3.80 -2.04
N THR A 680 32.69 5.02 -2.35
CA THR A 680 32.77 6.10 -1.35
C THR A 680 33.96 7.03 -1.73
N SER A 681 34.33 8.01 -0.91
CA SER A 681 35.24 7.82 0.26
C SER A 681 34.49 8.25 1.53
N LEU A 682 34.87 7.81 2.73
CA LEU A 682 36.00 8.46 3.38
C LEU A 682 37.33 7.69 3.37
N THR A 683 37.40 6.46 2.84
CA THR A 683 38.57 5.99 2.05
C THR A 683 38.36 4.70 1.21
N ARG A 684 37.21 4.60 0.52
CA ARG A 684 37.04 4.03 -0.85
C ARG A 684 37.16 2.53 -1.00
N TYR A 685 36.03 1.84 -1.20
CA TYR A 685 36.04 0.40 -1.40
C TYR A 685 35.36 -0.07 -2.68
N TRP A 686 35.91 -1.18 -3.17
CA TRP A 686 35.63 -1.84 -4.44
C TRP A 686 35.35 -3.33 -4.24
N ASN A 687 35.96 -3.93 -3.22
CA ASN A 687 35.75 -5.31 -2.80
C ASN A 687 35.02 -5.38 -1.44
N GLY A 688 34.32 -6.49 -1.18
CA GLY A 688 33.66 -6.73 0.12
C GLY A 688 32.32 -6.01 0.30
N ILE A 689 31.88 -5.24 -0.69
CA ILE A 689 30.59 -4.54 -0.70
C ILE A 689 30.01 -4.55 -2.12
N PHE A 690 28.69 -4.67 -2.21
CA PHE A 690 27.96 -4.92 -3.44
C PHE A 690 26.75 -3.99 -3.55
N ARG A 691 26.34 -3.76 -4.80
CA ARG A 691 25.18 -2.94 -5.19
C ARG A 691 24.20 -3.74 -6.05
N PRO A 692 22.94 -3.32 -6.16
CA PRO A 692 21.89 -4.09 -6.82
C PRO A 692 21.93 -4.05 -8.33
N SER A 693 22.45 -2.99 -8.96
CA SER A 693 22.50 -2.84 -10.42
C SER A 693 23.89 -2.41 -10.88
N TRP A 694 24.22 -2.62 -12.16
CA TRP A 694 25.53 -2.22 -12.66
C TRP A 694 25.73 -0.71 -12.60
N ARG A 695 24.68 0.05 -12.97
CA ARG A 695 24.55 1.51 -12.87
C ARG A 695 23.23 1.89 -12.22
N GLY A 696 23.09 3.14 -11.82
CA GLY A 696 21.87 3.69 -11.24
C GLY A 696 22.10 5.13 -10.80
N ARG A 697 21.03 5.81 -10.38
CA ARG A 697 21.11 7.17 -9.82
C ARG A 697 22.18 7.31 -8.74
N MET A 698 22.33 6.30 -7.88
CA MET A 698 23.31 6.31 -6.78
C MET A 698 24.74 5.96 -7.22
N ASN A 699 24.95 5.56 -8.48
CA ASN A 699 26.27 5.15 -9.01
C ASN A 699 26.88 6.19 -9.97
N THR A 700 26.07 6.98 -10.68
CA THR A 700 26.56 7.95 -11.65
C THR A 700 25.52 9.02 -11.97
N ASP A 701 25.99 10.27 -12.11
CA ASP A 701 25.18 11.41 -12.57
C ASP A 701 24.66 11.28 -14.02
N THR A 702 25.18 10.31 -14.78
CA THR A 702 24.73 10.04 -16.17
C THR A 702 23.53 9.09 -16.24
N SER A 703 23.22 8.37 -15.16
CA SER A 703 22.01 7.56 -15.07
C SER A 703 20.83 8.48 -14.78
N VAL A 704 19.72 8.34 -15.51
CA VAL A 704 18.53 9.17 -15.34
C VAL A 704 17.49 8.59 -14.38
N VAL A 705 17.68 7.34 -13.92
CA VAL A 705 16.72 6.64 -13.05
C VAL A 705 17.38 5.99 -11.84
N HIS A 706 16.62 5.90 -10.75
CA HIS A 706 16.90 4.95 -9.68
C HIS A 706 16.75 3.51 -10.21
N ASN A 707 17.57 2.59 -9.69
CA ASN A 707 17.35 1.17 -9.93
C ASN A 707 16.07 0.70 -9.18
N PRO A 708 15.51 -0.48 -9.49
CA PRO A 708 14.25 -0.92 -8.87
C PRO A 708 14.27 -0.92 -7.33
N ILE A 709 15.41 -1.20 -6.71
CA ILE A 709 15.55 -1.22 -5.24
C ILE A 709 15.47 0.21 -4.69
N GLY A 710 16.21 1.14 -5.29
CA GLY A 710 16.16 2.56 -4.93
C GLY A 710 14.78 3.17 -5.17
N TYR A 711 14.16 2.88 -6.32
CA TYR A 711 12.79 3.30 -6.63
C TYR A 711 11.80 2.80 -5.58
N THR A 712 11.80 1.49 -5.27
CA THR A 712 10.89 0.89 -4.29
C THR A 712 11.05 1.53 -2.92
N ARG A 713 12.30 1.78 -2.49
CA ARG A 713 12.56 2.44 -1.20
C ARG A 713 11.97 3.86 -1.13
N MET A 714 12.06 4.61 -2.22
CA MET A 714 11.48 5.96 -2.29
C MET A 714 9.95 5.91 -2.22
N ARG A 715 9.30 4.96 -2.93
CA ARG A 715 7.84 4.71 -2.82
C ARG A 715 7.43 4.33 -1.39
N GLU A 716 8.17 3.44 -0.75
CA GLU A 716 7.92 3.00 0.63
C GLU A 716 7.97 4.18 1.62
N ASN A 717 8.94 5.08 1.48
CA ASN A 717 9.06 6.25 2.36
C ASN A 717 7.96 7.31 2.11
N ALA A 718 7.44 7.38 0.89
CA ALA A 718 6.33 8.27 0.52
C ALA A 718 4.97 7.76 1.01
N LYS A 719 4.75 6.44 0.97
CA LYS A 719 3.44 5.80 1.19
C LYS A 719 2.72 6.21 2.48
N PRO A 720 3.35 6.29 3.68
CA PRO A 720 2.66 6.68 4.91
C PRO A 720 2.07 8.10 4.88
N ARG A 721 2.47 8.92 3.90
CA ARG A 721 2.04 10.31 3.73
C ARG A 721 1.09 10.47 2.53
N GLN A 722 0.66 9.39 1.88
CA GLN A 722 -0.30 9.36 0.77
C GLN A 722 -1.65 8.81 1.25
N GLU A 723 -2.74 9.04 0.49
CA GLU A 723 -3.99 8.31 0.79
C GLU A 723 -3.83 6.83 0.44
N ALA A 724 -3.10 6.55 -0.65
CA ALA A 724 -2.74 5.22 -1.14
C ALA A 724 -3.97 4.32 -1.31
N ASP A 725 -5.00 4.84 -1.98
CA ASP A 725 -6.25 4.14 -2.27
C ASP A 725 -6.47 4.01 -3.78
N LEU A 726 -6.27 2.80 -4.31
CA LEU A 726 -6.39 2.53 -5.74
C LEU A 726 -7.85 2.44 -6.22
N ARG A 727 -8.86 2.55 -5.33
CA ARG A 727 -10.29 2.45 -5.69
C ARG A 727 -10.88 3.72 -6.27
N LYS A 728 -10.23 4.87 -6.09
CA LYS A 728 -10.66 6.13 -6.73
C LYS A 728 -10.05 6.22 -8.12
N ASN A 729 -10.71 5.60 -9.08
CA ASN A 729 -10.22 5.49 -10.43
C ASN A 729 -11.36 5.59 -11.46
N VAL A 730 -10.99 5.78 -12.72
CA VAL A 730 -11.86 5.70 -13.89
C VAL A 730 -11.07 5.10 -15.05
N VAL A 731 -11.76 4.47 -15.98
CA VAL A 731 -11.19 3.83 -17.18
C VAL A 731 -11.74 4.51 -18.44
N GLY A 732 -10.96 4.46 -19.52
CA GLY A 732 -11.29 5.07 -20.82
C GLY A 732 -10.12 4.89 -21.80
N ASP A 733 -10.31 5.15 -23.09
CA ASP A 733 -9.24 5.18 -24.09
C ASP A 733 -8.65 6.60 -24.16
N PHE A 734 -7.68 6.90 -23.30
CA PHE A 734 -7.20 8.27 -23.14
C PHE A 734 -6.18 8.66 -24.22
N ASP A 735 -5.62 7.72 -24.98
CA ASP A 735 -4.65 7.99 -26.05
C ASP A 735 -5.11 7.60 -27.47
N GLY A 736 -6.32 7.08 -27.60
CA GLY A 736 -6.98 6.76 -28.86
C GLY A 736 -6.38 5.53 -29.55
N ASP A 737 -5.72 4.64 -28.80
CA ASP A 737 -5.11 3.43 -29.35
C ASP A 737 -6.06 2.21 -29.38
N GLY A 738 -7.30 2.40 -28.93
CA GLY A 738 -8.34 1.38 -28.85
C GLY A 738 -8.18 0.45 -27.65
N ARG A 739 -7.36 0.81 -26.66
CA ARG A 739 -7.21 0.08 -25.40
C ARG A 739 -7.79 0.87 -24.25
N VAL A 740 -8.25 0.13 -23.24
CA VAL A 740 -8.76 0.74 -22.03
C VAL A 740 -7.63 1.06 -21.06
N ASP A 741 -7.41 2.35 -20.85
CA ASP A 741 -6.42 2.93 -19.93
C ASP A 741 -7.01 3.16 -18.52
N LEU A 742 -6.17 3.67 -17.62
CA LEU A 742 -6.54 3.93 -16.24
C LEU A 742 -6.13 5.33 -15.76
N VAL A 743 -7.07 6.04 -15.14
CA VAL A 743 -6.79 7.24 -14.35
C VAL A 743 -7.07 6.98 -12.87
N ILE A 744 -6.12 7.34 -12.01
CA ILE A 744 -6.25 7.25 -10.54
C ILE A 744 -6.22 8.63 -9.92
N LEU A 745 -7.09 8.86 -8.93
CA LEU A 745 -7.08 10.02 -8.03
C LEU A 745 -6.66 9.60 -6.62
N ASP A 746 -5.40 9.84 -6.27
CA ASP A 746 -4.84 9.65 -4.93
C ASP A 746 -4.86 10.98 -4.17
N GLY A 747 -5.99 11.30 -3.54
CA GLY A 747 -6.20 12.54 -2.78
C GLY A 747 -6.12 13.82 -3.59
N ARG A 748 -4.92 14.38 -3.73
CA ARG A 748 -4.66 15.61 -4.52
C ARG A 748 -3.81 15.33 -5.77
N GLN A 749 -3.46 14.08 -6.03
CA GLN A 749 -2.69 13.69 -7.19
C GLN A 749 -3.57 12.93 -8.17
N ILE A 750 -3.54 13.34 -9.43
CA ILE A 750 -4.08 12.57 -10.55
C ILE A 750 -2.93 11.85 -11.26
N SER A 751 -3.18 10.65 -11.75
CA SER A 751 -2.18 9.84 -12.46
C SER A 751 -2.82 9.13 -13.64
N LEU A 752 -2.19 9.19 -14.80
CA LEU A 752 -2.56 8.50 -16.02
C LEU A 752 -1.62 7.31 -16.23
N TYR A 753 -2.23 6.15 -16.48
CA TYR A 753 -1.53 4.92 -16.82
C TYR A 753 -2.10 4.38 -18.14
N LEU A 754 -1.24 4.27 -19.15
CA LEU A 754 -1.64 3.77 -20.47
C LEU A 754 -1.52 2.25 -20.52
N ALA A 755 -2.53 1.58 -21.06
CA ALA A 755 -2.54 0.15 -21.29
C ALA A 755 -1.63 -0.17 -22.47
N ARG A 756 -0.61 -1.01 -22.24
CA ARG A 756 0.39 -1.33 -23.26
C ARG A 756 0.73 -2.80 -23.28
N ASP A 757 1.32 -3.22 -24.39
CA ASP A 757 2.11 -4.44 -24.42
C ASP A 757 3.39 -4.21 -23.64
N ARG A 758 3.67 -5.10 -22.69
CA ARG A 758 4.86 -5.03 -21.86
C ARG A 758 6.10 -5.02 -22.75
N ASP A 759 6.93 -4.00 -22.58
CA ASP A 759 8.31 -4.06 -23.07
C ASP A 759 9.06 -5.19 -22.34
N VAL A 760 9.28 -6.29 -23.06
CA VAL A 760 10.06 -7.45 -22.58
C VAL A 760 11.55 -7.09 -22.41
N GLY A 761 11.97 -5.98 -23.02
CA GLY A 761 13.32 -5.48 -23.06
C GLY A 761 14.28 -6.38 -23.85
N PRO A 762 15.57 -6.00 -23.92
CA PRO A 762 16.57 -6.78 -24.65
C PRO A 762 16.80 -8.17 -24.06
N ASP A 763 17.24 -9.11 -24.91
CA ASP A 763 17.62 -10.46 -24.52
C ASP A 763 18.62 -10.47 -23.36
N ASP A 764 18.33 -11.28 -22.33
CA ASP A 764 19.25 -11.48 -21.23
C ASP A 764 20.50 -12.25 -21.72
N PRO A 765 21.72 -11.73 -21.52
CA PRO A 765 22.94 -12.35 -22.04
C PRO A 765 23.22 -13.76 -21.51
N VAL A 766 22.65 -14.13 -20.37
CA VAL A 766 22.82 -15.46 -19.75
C VAL A 766 21.87 -16.47 -20.38
N ARG A 767 20.62 -16.06 -20.64
CA ARG A 767 19.57 -16.93 -21.18
C ARG A 767 19.47 -16.93 -22.70
N GLY A 768 19.97 -15.88 -23.37
CA GLY A 768 19.83 -15.66 -24.82
C GLY A 768 18.40 -15.37 -25.28
N ARG A 769 17.54 -14.88 -24.38
CA ARG A 769 16.15 -14.48 -24.65
C ARG A 769 15.71 -13.42 -23.64
N ALA A 770 14.66 -12.67 -23.97
CA ALA A 770 14.06 -11.71 -23.05
C ALA A 770 13.69 -12.35 -21.69
N PRO A 771 13.80 -11.60 -20.58
CA PRO A 771 13.52 -12.12 -19.25
C PRO A 771 12.02 -12.43 -19.02
N ARG A 772 11.13 -11.70 -19.72
CA ARG A 772 9.66 -11.81 -19.64
C ARG A 772 9.03 -12.29 -20.94
N ASN A 773 7.79 -12.76 -20.84
CA ASN A 773 6.85 -12.85 -21.97
C ASN A 773 6.13 -11.50 -22.20
N VAL A 774 5.54 -11.32 -23.38
CA VAL A 774 4.65 -10.19 -23.67
C VAL A 774 3.34 -10.39 -22.90
N THR A 775 2.98 -9.41 -22.08
CA THR A 775 1.72 -9.34 -21.31
C THR A 775 1.17 -7.92 -21.38
N GLY A 776 -0.10 -7.71 -21.08
CA GLY A 776 -0.68 -6.41 -20.80
C GLY A 776 -0.11 -5.80 -19.53
N VAL A 777 0.14 -4.50 -19.58
CA VAL A 777 0.63 -3.67 -18.46
C VAL A 777 -0.04 -2.32 -18.47
N LEU A 778 0.11 -1.62 -17.34
CA LEU A 778 -0.21 -0.22 -17.20
C LEU A 778 1.11 0.53 -17.09
N GLU A 779 1.37 1.41 -18.05
CA GLU A 779 2.58 2.23 -18.12
C GLU A 779 2.34 3.56 -17.40
N PRO A 780 3.05 3.83 -16.29
CA PRO A 780 3.03 5.14 -15.64
C PRO A 780 3.43 6.24 -16.64
N THR A 781 2.47 7.08 -17.03
CA THR A 781 2.68 8.02 -18.14
C THR A 781 2.75 9.45 -17.62
N TRP A 782 1.80 9.84 -16.77
CA TRP A 782 1.71 11.22 -16.31
C TRP A 782 1.17 11.34 -14.90
N TYR A 783 1.72 12.30 -14.16
CA TYR A 783 1.35 12.62 -12.79
C TYR A 783 1.22 14.12 -12.64
N HIS A 784 0.17 14.57 -11.94
CA HIS A 784 0.07 15.96 -11.51
C HIS A 784 -0.52 16.06 -10.13
N THR A 785 0.02 16.98 -9.32
CA THR A 785 -0.36 17.12 -7.91
C THR A 785 -0.83 18.52 -7.60
N ASP A 786 -1.91 18.61 -6.85
CA ASP A 786 -2.55 19.83 -6.39
C ASP A 786 -3.12 20.69 -7.52
N LEU A 787 -2.37 21.68 -8.02
CA LEU A 787 -2.88 22.68 -8.97
C LEU A 787 -2.41 22.41 -10.40
N LEU A 788 -3.29 21.85 -11.22
CA LEU A 788 -3.08 21.70 -12.66
C LEU A 788 -3.40 23.00 -13.38
N ARG A 789 -2.53 23.41 -14.30
CA ARG A 789 -2.73 24.57 -15.19
C ARG A 789 -2.60 24.12 -16.63
N ASN A 790 -3.41 24.70 -17.53
CA ASN A 790 -3.19 24.50 -18.97
C ASN A 790 -1.89 25.19 -19.41
N ALA A 791 -1.40 24.87 -20.61
CA ALA A 791 -0.14 25.41 -21.14
C ALA A 791 -0.10 26.96 -21.14
N ALA A 792 -1.22 27.60 -21.43
CA ALA A 792 -1.34 29.07 -21.41
C ALA A 792 -1.42 29.69 -20.00
N ARG A 793 -1.52 28.86 -18.94
CA ARG A 793 -1.71 29.25 -17.53
C ARG A 793 -2.94 30.13 -17.27
N THR A 794 -3.93 30.07 -18.17
CA THR A 794 -5.18 30.84 -18.09
C THR A 794 -6.29 30.07 -17.39
N ARG A 795 -6.16 28.76 -17.27
CA ARG A 795 -7.13 27.85 -16.67
C ARG A 795 -6.44 26.93 -15.69
N SER A 796 -7.17 26.52 -14.66
CA SER A 796 -6.63 25.63 -13.65
C SER A 796 -7.71 24.81 -12.93
N TRP A 797 -7.33 23.60 -12.55
CA TRP A 797 -8.07 22.78 -11.59
C TRP A 797 -7.19 22.47 -10.40
N GLN A 798 -7.78 22.40 -9.21
CA GLN A 798 -7.04 22.03 -8.00
C GLN A 798 -7.63 20.75 -7.41
N PHE A 799 -6.91 19.64 -7.49
CA PHE A 799 -7.45 18.34 -7.11
C PHE A 799 -7.79 18.25 -5.63
N ARG A 800 -8.90 17.59 -5.30
CA ARG A 800 -9.34 17.32 -3.92
C ARG A 800 -9.78 15.88 -3.72
N PRO A 801 -9.70 15.36 -2.48
CA PRO A 801 -10.05 13.96 -2.19
C PRO A 801 -11.48 13.56 -2.53
N GLY A 802 -12.44 14.49 -2.60
CA GLY A 802 -13.82 14.20 -3.01
C GLY A 802 -14.16 14.66 -4.43
N ASP A 803 -13.16 14.92 -5.28
CA ASP A 803 -13.38 15.03 -6.71
C ASP A 803 -13.89 13.67 -7.25
N LYS A 804 -14.92 13.72 -8.09
CA LYS A 804 -15.44 12.58 -8.86
C LYS A 804 -15.01 12.73 -10.31
N LEU A 805 -14.64 11.62 -10.95
CA LEU A 805 -14.18 11.58 -12.33
C LEU A 805 -15.26 10.95 -13.21
N TYR A 806 -15.48 11.53 -14.39
CA TYR A 806 -16.37 11.00 -15.43
C TYR A 806 -15.58 11.04 -16.74
N ALA A 807 -15.35 9.89 -17.35
CA ALA A 807 -14.66 9.75 -18.63
C ALA A 807 -15.64 9.71 -19.80
N GLY A 808 -15.19 10.14 -20.97
CA GLY A 808 -15.93 10.11 -22.24
C GLY A 808 -15.29 11.03 -23.28
N ASP A 809 -15.52 10.77 -24.56
CA ASP A 809 -15.04 11.58 -25.69
C ASP A 809 -15.89 12.84 -25.85
N PHE A 810 -15.66 13.80 -24.96
CA PHE A 810 -16.45 15.04 -24.91
C PHE A 810 -16.17 15.97 -26.11
N ASP A 811 -15.13 15.75 -26.92
CA ASP A 811 -14.79 16.63 -28.04
C ASP A 811 -14.73 16.00 -29.42
N GLY A 812 -15.03 14.71 -29.51
CA GLY A 812 -15.20 13.93 -30.72
C GLY A 812 -13.87 13.70 -31.45
N ASP A 813 -12.74 13.75 -30.75
CA ASP A 813 -11.42 13.51 -31.32
C ASP A 813 -10.97 12.04 -31.26
N GLY A 814 -11.78 11.19 -30.64
CA GLY A 814 -11.55 9.76 -30.47
C GLY A 814 -10.73 9.42 -29.22
N LEU A 815 -10.38 10.40 -28.38
CA LEU A 815 -9.76 10.19 -27.08
C LEU A 815 -10.78 10.51 -25.99
N ASP A 816 -10.81 9.67 -24.96
CA ASP A 816 -11.59 9.99 -23.78
C ASP A 816 -11.00 11.22 -23.06
N ASP A 817 -11.88 12.12 -22.67
CA ASP A 817 -11.63 13.29 -21.84
C ASP A 817 -12.12 13.02 -20.41
N LEU A 818 -11.96 13.99 -19.51
CA LEU A 818 -12.47 13.90 -18.14
C LEU A 818 -13.29 15.11 -17.74
N TYR A 819 -14.47 14.88 -17.16
CA TYR A 819 -15.06 15.83 -16.24
C TYR A 819 -14.69 15.49 -14.79
N VAL A 820 -14.12 16.48 -14.10
CA VAL A 820 -13.82 16.41 -12.67
C VAL A 820 -14.83 17.27 -11.92
N VAL A 821 -15.59 16.67 -11.02
CA VAL A 821 -16.70 17.32 -10.32
C VAL A 821 -16.50 17.25 -8.82
N ASN A 822 -16.65 18.38 -8.13
CA ASN A 822 -16.65 18.45 -6.68
C ASN A 822 -17.75 19.36 -6.16
N LEU A 823 -18.71 18.78 -5.44
CA LEU A 823 -19.92 19.49 -5.01
C LEU A 823 -19.91 19.83 -3.51
N THR A 824 -18.93 19.34 -2.75
CA THR A 824 -18.99 19.34 -1.27
C THR A 824 -17.71 19.80 -0.56
N ASN A 825 -16.51 19.61 -1.13
CA ASN A 825 -15.26 19.96 -0.42
C ASN A 825 -14.84 21.43 -0.57
N TRP A 826 -15.55 22.20 -1.37
CA TRP A 826 -15.22 23.58 -1.65
C TRP A 826 -16.34 24.52 -1.15
N ALA A 827 -16.03 25.81 -1.03
CA ALA A 827 -16.99 26.84 -0.60
C ALA A 827 -18.24 26.94 -1.50
N LYS A 828 -18.15 26.44 -2.74
CA LYS A 828 -19.25 26.27 -3.68
C LYS A 828 -18.94 25.07 -4.59
N PRO A 829 -19.93 24.48 -5.26
CA PRO A 829 -19.67 23.39 -6.20
C PRO A 829 -18.84 23.83 -7.40
N TYR A 830 -17.99 22.93 -7.89
CA TYR A 830 -17.14 23.11 -9.05
C TYR A 830 -17.18 21.90 -9.96
N MET A 831 -16.99 22.18 -11.25
CA MET A 831 -16.84 21.17 -12.28
C MET A 831 -15.82 21.67 -13.29
N CYS A 832 -14.94 20.80 -13.78
CA CYS A 832 -13.98 21.15 -14.81
C CYS A 832 -13.81 20.04 -15.84
N MET A 833 -13.85 20.42 -17.11
CA MET A 833 -13.38 19.59 -18.20
C MET A 833 -11.85 19.61 -18.21
N LEU A 834 -11.25 18.43 -18.17
CA LEU A 834 -9.84 18.19 -18.46
C LEU A 834 -9.77 17.45 -19.78
N ARG A 835 -9.07 18.01 -20.75
CA ARG A 835 -8.87 17.40 -22.05
C ARG A 835 -7.66 16.47 -22.03
N SER A 836 -7.79 15.29 -22.62
CA SER A 836 -6.68 14.39 -22.89
C SER A 836 -5.85 14.86 -24.09
N PHE A 837 -4.56 14.58 -24.05
CA PHE A 837 -3.64 14.71 -25.19
C PHE A 837 -2.93 13.38 -25.48
N GLY A 838 -3.46 12.28 -24.95
CA GLY A 838 -2.85 10.94 -25.00
C GLY A 838 -1.71 10.71 -24.02
N ASP A 839 -1.00 11.76 -23.61
CA ASP A 839 0.13 11.65 -22.66
C ASP A 839 -0.05 12.49 -21.39
N ARG A 840 -1.11 13.28 -21.29
CA ARG A 840 -1.42 14.17 -20.15
C ARG A 840 -2.83 14.73 -20.27
N PHE A 841 -3.27 15.41 -19.21
CA PHE A 841 -4.49 16.21 -19.21
C PHE A 841 -4.24 17.71 -19.08
N GLU A 842 -5.09 18.55 -19.69
CA GLU A 842 -5.12 20.00 -19.43
C GLU A 842 -6.54 20.54 -19.17
N PRO A 843 -6.72 21.49 -18.24
CA PRO A 843 -8.01 22.07 -17.92
C PRO A 843 -8.52 22.96 -19.07
N VAL A 844 -9.66 22.59 -19.64
CA VAL A 844 -10.31 23.32 -20.72
C VAL A 844 -11.44 24.19 -20.19
N ARG A 845 -12.30 23.75 -19.29
CA ARG A 845 -13.44 24.59 -18.91
C ARG A 845 -13.85 24.34 -17.49
N ARG A 846 -13.74 25.37 -16.64
CA ARG A 846 -14.24 25.35 -15.27
C ARG A 846 -15.59 26.04 -15.16
N TYR A 847 -16.49 25.41 -14.43
CA TYR A 847 -17.77 25.94 -14.00
C TYR A 847 -17.75 26.14 -12.49
N ASP A 848 -18.16 27.34 -12.09
CA ASP A 848 -18.22 27.79 -10.71
C ASP A 848 -19.69 27.89 -10.31
N GLN A 849 -20.16 26.97 -9.47
CA GLN A 849 -21.54 26.93 -8.94
C GLN A 849 -22.65 26.76 -9.98
N LYS A 850 -22.52 27.22 -11.23
CA LYS A 850 -23.58 27.19 -12.24
C LYS A 850 -23.11 26.53 -13.53
N LEU A 851 -24.00 25.76 -14.13
CA LEU A 851 -23.85 25.28 -15.52
C LEU A 851 -24.66 26.17 -16.48
N PRO A 852 -24.35 26.16 -17.78
CA PRO A 852 -25.11 26.91 -18.78
C PRO A 852 -26.61 26.59 -18.71
N GLY A 853 -27.43 27.64 -18.84
CA GLY A 853 -28.91 27.53 -18.85
C GLY A 853 -29.55 27.00 -17.58
N TRP A 854 -28.82 26.95 -16.46
CA TRP A 854 -29.28 26.34 -15.21
C TRP A 854 -29.04 27.20 -13.95
N ASP A 855 -29.74 26.84 -12.88
CA ASP A 855 -29.54 27.32 -11.50
C ASP A 855 -28.23 26.75 -10.91
N ASP A 856 -28.02 26.91 -9.61
CA ASP A 856 -26.82 26.46 -8.94
C ASP A 856 -26.76 24.92 -8.79
N MET A 857 -25.60 24.36 -9.09
CA MET A 857 -25.13 23.06 -8.61
C MET A 857 -25.34 22.91 -7.09
N ARG A 858 -25.59 21.68 -6.65
CA ARG A 858 -25.87 21.27 -5.26
C ARG A 858 -25.19 19.94 -4.95
N ALA A 859 -25.05 19.65 -3.66
CA ALA A 859 -24.29 18.50 -3.16
C ALA A 859 -24.75 17.12 -3.68
N ASN A 860 -26.03 16.97 -4.04
CA ASN A 860 -26.60 15.70 -4.52
C ASN A 860 -26.93 15.70 -6.02
N ASP A 861 -26.26 16.54 -6.83
CA ASP A 861 -26.34 16.38 -8.28
C ASP A 861 -25.59 15.11 -8.70
N GLU A 862 -26.24 14.32 -9.54
CA GLU A 862 -25.73 13.09 -10.13
C GLU A 862 -25.54 13.31 -11.62
N PHE A 863 -24.35 13.00 -12.13
CA PHE A 863 -23.96 13.19 -13.52
C PHE A 863 -23.94 11.86 -14.25
N TYR A 864 -24.39 11.86 -15.50
CA TYR A 864 -24.43 10.73 -16.41
C TYR A 864 -23.76 11.17 -17.71
N VAL A 865 -22.86 10.34 -18.25
CA VAL A 865 -22.22 10.54 -19.55
C VAL A 865 -23.02 9.76 -20.58
N LEU A 866 -23.39 10.41 -21.69
CA LEU A 866 -24.15 9.80 -22.78
C LEU A 866 -24.11 10.67 -24.03
N ASP A 867 -24.04 10.13 -25.25
CA ASP A 867 -24.25 10.89 -26.49
C ASP A 867 -25.74 10.94 -26.85
N PHE A 868 -26.50 11.83 -26.22
CA PHE A 868 -27.95 11.88 -26.45
C PHE A 868 -28.36 12.41 -27.82
N ASN A 869 -27.42 12.88 -28.64
CA ASN A 869 -27.71 13.54 -29.90
C ASN A 869 -27.10 12.84 -31.13
N GLY A 870 -26.25 11.84 -30.91
CA GLY A 870 -25.64 11.01 -31.94
C GLY A 870 -24.62 11.77 -32.78
N ASP A 871 -23.98 12.82 -32.24
CA ASP A 871 -22.93 13.55 -32.96
C ASP A 871 -21.52 12.98 -32.75
N GLY A 872 -21.41 11.90 -31.96
CA GLY A 872 -20.15 11.25 -31.64
C GLY A 872 -19.37 11.98 -30.54
N MET A 873 -19.94 13.01 -29.91
CA MET A 873 -19.39 13.59 -28.69
C MET A 873 -20.24 13.16 -27.50
N ASP A 874 -19.58 12.74 -26.43
CA ASP A 874 -20.28 12.48 -25.19
C ASP A 874 -20.89 13.78 -24.63
N ASP A 875 -22.14 13.69 -24.19
CA ASP A 875 -22.89 14.75 -23.53
C ASP A 875 -23.08 14.45 -22.03
N LEU A 876 -23.81 15.33 -21.33
CA LEU A 876 -24.08 15.17 -19.90
C LEU A 876 -25.57 15.23 -19.55
N GLY A 877 -26.02 14.21 -18.81
CA GLY A 877 -27.25 14.20 -18.04
C GLY A 877 -27.00 14.60 -16.58
N VAL A 878 -27.86 15.44 -16.00
CA VAL A 878 -27.75 15.85 -14.58
C VAL A 878 -29.08 15.65 -13.86
N PHE A 879 -29.09 14.82 -12.83
CA PHE A 879 -30.25 14.57 -11.97
C PHE A 879 -30.03 15.09 -10.56
N ASN A 880 -31.08 15.65 -9.94
CA ASN A 880 -31.13 15.83 -8.49
C ASN A 880 -32.55 15.70 -7.97
N GLY A 881 -32.77 14.73 -7.09
CA GLY A 881 -34.04 14.53 -6.41
C GLY A 881 -34.05 14.87 -4.92
N GLN A 882 -32.91 15.30 -4.35
CA GLN A 882 -32.74 15.41 -2.89
C GLN A 882 -32.74 16.86 -2.38
N ASN A 883 -32.14 17.79 -3.12
CA ASN A 883 -31.91 19.16 -2.60
C ASN A 883 -33.10 20.10 -2.78
N TRP A 884 -34.05 19.78 -3.65
CA TRP A 884 -35.12 20.68 -4.03
C TRP A 884 -36.50 20.12 -3.68
N SER A 885 -37.51 21.00 -3.66
CA SER A 885 -38.90 20.59 -3.40
C SER A 885 -39.49 19.70 -4.51
N MET A 886 -38.87 19.71 -5.69
CA MET A 886 -39.17 18.80 -6.78
C MET A 886 -37.87 18.32 -7.44
N PRO A 887 -37.82 17.04 -7.88
CA PRO A 887 -36.68 16.52 -8.62
C PRO A 887 -36.57 17.19 -9.99
N TYR A 888 -35.38 17.19 -10.57
CA TYR A 888 -35.17 17.62 -11.95
C TYR A 888 -34.18 16.70 -12.69
N PHE A 889 -34.29 16.68 -14.02
CA PHE A 889 -33.31 16.09 -14.93
C PHE A 889 -32.94 17.09 -16.03
N ILE A 890 -31.65 17.30 -16.30
CA ILE A 890 -31.13 18.26 -17.28
C ILE A 890 -30.31 17.52 -18.32
N MET A 891 -30.44 17.93 -19.58
CA MET A 891 -29.62 17.53 -20.70
C MET A 891 -28.71 18.70 -21.10
N LEU A 892 -27.40 18.45 -21.10
CA LEU A 892 -26.35 19.40 -21.40
C LEU A 892 -25.48 18.84 -22.54
N ARG A 893 -25.60 19.43 -23.73
CA ARG A 893 -24.85 18.99 -24.91
C ARG A 893 -23.41 19.50 -24.86
N SER A 894 -22.43 18.67 -25.16
CA SER A 894 -21.06 19.11 -25.38
C SER A 894 -20.93 19.97 -26.64
N THR A 895 -19.83 20.71 -26.70
CA THR A 895 -19.37 21.47 -27.87
C THR A 895 -17.85 21.28 -28.05
N GLY A 896 -17.31 20.18 -27.50
CA GLY A 896 -15.89 19.88 -27.38
C GLY A 896 -15.09 20.71 -26.38
N THR A 897 -15.57 21.89 -25.97
CA THR A 897 -14.82 22.76 -25.03
C THR A 897 -15.68 23.34 -23.92
N SER A 898 -16.98 23.03 -23.94
CA SER A 898 -17.99 23.50 -23.02
C SER A 898 -19.21 22.61 -23.18
N VAL A 899 -20.13 22.68 -22.23
CA VAL A 899 -21.51 22.24 -22.42
C VAL A 899 -22.43 23.41 -22.79
N VAL A 900 -23.58 23.08 -23.38
CA VAL A 900 -24.68 23.97 -23.72
C VAL A 900 -25.97 23.36 -23.21
N TYR A 901 -26.81 24.20 -22.60
CA TYR A 901 -28.13 23.77 -22.17
C TYR A 901 -29.00 23.34 -23.35
N THR A 902 -29.54 22.13 -23.27
CA THR A 902 -30.50 21.61 -24.24
C THR A 902 -31.90 21.62 -23.67
N LYS A 903 -32.10 20.94 -22.52
CA LYS A 903 -33.42 20.77 -21.93
C LYS A 903 -33.35 20.53 -20.42
N ARG A 904 -34.37 20.97 -19.70
CA ARG A 904 -34.62 20.64 -18.29
C ARG A 904 -36.05 20.15 -18.12
N TYR A 905 -36.18 19.13 -17.29
CA TYR A 905 -37.42 18.53 -16.85
C TYR A 905 -37.55 18.78 -15.36
N ASP A 906 -38.55 19.56 -14.95
CA ASP A 906 -38.86 19.83 -13.54
C ASP A 906 -40.04 18.98 -13.11
N ARG A 907 -39.84 18.16 -12.07
CA ARG A 907 -40.79 17.18 -11.52
C ARG A 907 -41.18 16.06 -12.48
N TYR A 908 -41.40 16.35 -13.76
CA TYR A 908 -41.92 15.42 -14.75
C TYR A 908 -40.95 15.22 -15.90
N LEU A 909 -40.59 13.97 -16.14
CA LEU A 909 -40.20 13.51 -17.46
C LEU A 909 -41.46 13.31 -18.32
N PRO A 910 -41.35 13.19 -19.66
CA PRO A 910 -42.50 12.99 -20.52
C PRO A 910 -43.38 11.83 -20.04
N GLY A 911 -44.60 12.14 -19.57
CA GLY A 911 -45.54 11.13 -19.11
C GLY A 911 -45.18 10.41 -17.80
N TRP A 912 -44.19 10.88 -17.04
CA TRP A 912 -43.75 10.30 -15.76
C TRP A 912 -43.42 11.38 -14.72
N GLU A 913 -43.88 11.21 -13.48
CA GLU A 913 -43.45 12.04 -12.35
C GLU A 913 -42.23 11.40 -11.70
N MET A 914 -41.08 12.09 -11.76
CA MET A 914 -39.84 11.59 -11.16
C MET A 914 -39.98 11.53 -9.64
N GLY A 915 -39.41 10.47 -9.06
CA GLY A 915 -39.22 10.42 -7.61
C GLY A 915 -37.95 11.15 -7.15
N LYS A 916 -37.75 11.26 -5.84
CA LYS A 916 -36.55 11.85 -5.24
C LYS A 916 -35.31 10.95 -5.36
N ARG A 917 -35.50 9.64 -5.50
CA ARG A 917 -34.49 8.59 -5.56
C ARG A 917 -34.54 7.84 -6.89
N GLU A 918 -34.93 8.54 -7.95
CA GLU A 918 -34.84 8.05 -9.33
C GLU A 918 -33.37 7.71 -9.66
N LYS A 919 -33.16 6.61 -10.38
CA LYS A 919 -31.84 6.22 -10.92
C LYS A 919 -31.94 6.07 -12.42
N PHE A 920 -30.91 6.51 -13.13
CA PHE A 920 -30.86 6.46 -14.59
C PHE A 920 -29.78 5.50 -15.04
N HIS A 921 -30.09 4.73 -16.07
CA HIS A 921 -29.16 3.89 -16.81
C HIS A 921 -29.08 4.40 -18.23
N VAL A 922 -27.88 4.46 -18.81
CA VAL A 922 -27.62 5.02 -20.13
C VAL A 922 -27.31 3.92 -21.16
N GLY A 923 -27.60 4.19 -22.43
CA GLY A 923 -27.40 3.27 -23.55
C GLY A 923 -28.31 3.59 -24.74
N ASN A 924 -28.05 2.99 -25.90
CA ASN A 924 -28.88 3.09 -27.10
C ASN A 924 -30.06 2.11 -26.97
N PHE A 925 -31.14 2.54 -26.31
CA PHE A 925 -32.25 1.67 -25.93
C PHE A 925 -33.31 1.53 -27.02
N ASP A 926 -33.31 2.41 -28.03
CA ASP A 926 -34.23 2.33 -29.15
C ASP A 926 -33.65 1.73 -30.43
N GLY A 927 -32.33 1.49 -30.45
CA GLY A 927 -31.62 0.83 -31.55
C GLY A 927 -31.56 1.71 -32.79
N ASP A 928 -31.56 3.04 -32.64
CA ASP A 928 -31.44 3.94 -33.77
C ASP A 928 -30.07 3.85 -34.45
N ALA A 929 -30.05 4.22 -35.73
CA ALA A 929 -28.83 4.14 -36.55
C ALA A 929 -27.87 5.31 -36.35
N GLN A 930 -28.25 6.32 -35.57
CA GLN A 930 -27.40 7.43 -35.16
C GLN A 930 -26.65 7.09 -33.86
N ASN A 931 -26.98 5.96 -33.23
CA ASN A 931 -26.47 5.53 -31.93
C ASN A 931 -26.72 6.58 -30.84
N MET A 932 -27.88 7.25 -30.86
CA MET A 932 -28.22 8.18 -29.79
C MET A 932 -28.40 7.39 -28.49
N GLU A 933 -27.78 7.88 -27.43
CA GLU A 933 -27.87 7.27 -26.11
C GLU A 933 -28.92 7.95 -25.24
N GLU A 934 -29.61 7.15 -24.46
CA GLU A 934 -30.84 7.56 -23.80
C GLU A 934 -30.82 7.18 -22.34
N VAL A 935 -32.01 7.17 -21.71
CA VAL A 935 -32.13 6.79 -20.32
C VAL A 935 -33.28 5.84 -20.06
N ILE A 936 -32.99 4.85 -19.24
CA ILE A 936 -34.00 4.11 -18.49
C ILE A 936 -33.99 4.62 -17.07
N SER A 937 -35.15 5.07 -16.59
CA SER A 937 -35.31 5.49 -15.19
C SER A 937 -35.92 4.37 -14.37
N LEU A 938 -35.30 4.05 -13.24
CA LEU A 938 -35.78 3.10 -12.25
C LEU A 938 -35.98 3.81 -10.91
N ASN A 939 -37.20 3.70 -10.36
CA ASN A 939 -37.48 4.13 -9.00
C ASN A 939 -37.92 2.96 -8.13
N THR A 940 -37.10 2.63 -7.13
CA THR A 940 -37.36 1.51 -6.23
C THR A 940 -37.93 1.92 -4.87
N ARG A 941 -38.07 3.22 -4.55
CA ARG A 941 -38.28 3.67 -3.16
C ARG A 941 -39.37 4.70 -2.93
N ASP A 942 -39.71 5.56 -3.88
CA ASP A 942 -40.58 6.71 -3.61
C ASP A 942 -42.07 6.42 -3.78
N TRP A 943 -42.39 5.32 -4.44
CA TRP A 943 -43.75 4.96 -4.80
C TRP A 943 -44.18 3.63 -4.16
N ASN A 944 -45.50 3.37 -4.18
CA ASN A 944 -46.10 2.14 -3.64
C ASN A 944 -45.67 0.88 -4.40
N GLN A 945 -45.33 1.03 -5.67
CA GLN A 945 -44.77 -0.01 -6.53
C GLN A 945 -43.44 0.46 -7.11
N VAL A 946 -42.63 -0.47 -7.61
CA VAL A 946 -41.43 -0.12 -8.37
C VAL A 946 -41.85 0.28 -9.78
N HIS A 947 -41.21 1.31 -10.31
CA HIS A 947 -41.52 1.85 -11.63
C HIS A 947 -40.28 1.87 -12.50
N LEU A 948 -40.46 1.48 -13.76
CA LEU A 948 -39.43 1.52 -14.79
C LEU A 948 -40.02 2.22 -16.01
N MET A 949 -39.31 3.24 -16.49
CA MET A 949 -39.68 3.99 -17.69
C MET A 949 -38.49 3.98 -18.65
N VAL A 950 -38.79 3.71 -19.91
CA VAL A 950 -37.82 3.77 -21.02
C VAL A 950 -38.08 5.03 -21.81
N PHE A 951 -37.06 5.85 -21.99
CA PHE A 951 -37.12 7.06 -22.79
C PHE A 951 -36.25 6.90 -24.03
N SER A 952 -36.69 7.47 -25.15
CA SER A 952 -35.84 7.68 -26.34
C SER A 952 -35.50 9.16 -26.49
N SER A 953 -34.43 9.44 -27.22
CA SER A 953 -33.94 10.80 -27.46
C SER A 953 -34.37 11.26 -28.85
N SER A 954 -34.39 12.57 -29.04
CA SER A 954 -34.46 13.19 -30.36
C SER A 954 -33.31 14.18 -30.57
N GLY A 955 -32.22 14.02 -29.83
CA GLY A 955 -31.10 14.96 -29.73
C GLY A 955 -31.39 16.28 -29.01
N THR A 956 -32.66 16.58 -28.70
CA THR A 956 -33.06 17.85 -28.07
C THR A 956 -34.08 17.70 -26.93
N GLN A 957 -34.66 16.51 -26.79
CA GLN A 957 -35.62 16.17 -25.76
C GLN A 957 -35.71 14.65 -25.65
N LEU A 958 -36.09 14.18 -24.47
CA LEU A 958 -36.55 12.82 -24.23
C LEU A 958 -38.04 12.69 -24.61
N GLY A 959 -38.41 11.50 -25.09
CA GLY A 959 -39.77 11.02 -25.29
C GLY A 959 -39.97 9.70 -24.57
N LEU A 960 -41.17 9.42 -24.06
CA LEU A 960 -41.43 8.15 -23.39
C LEU A 960 -41.71 7.06 -24.41
N SER A 961 -40.87 6.04 -24.42
CA SER A 961 -40.99 4.87 -25.28
C SER A 961 -41.78 3.78 -24.59
N ASP A 962 -41.50 3.45 -23.33
CA ASP A 962 -42.22 2.40 -22.61
C ASP A 962 -42.33 2.65 -21.10
N ARG A 963 -43.26 1.96 -20.43
CA ARG A 963 -43.50 2.13 -18.99
C ARG A 963 -44.03 0.86 -18.33
N HIS A 964 -43.53 0.57 -17.13
CA HIS A 964 -43.92 -0.60 -16.34
C HIS A 964 -44.16 -0.21 -14.88
N TYR A 965 -45.23 -0.76 -14.29
CA TYR A 965 -45.67 -0.47 -12.92
C TYR A 965 -45.76 -1.78 -12.14
N GLY A 966 -44.85 -2.00 -11.19
CA GLY A 966 -44.79 -3.19 -10.34
C GLY A 966 -44.48 -4.51 -11.04
N SER A 967 -44.57 -4.58 -12.37
CA SER A 967 -44.24 -5.76 -13.17
C SER A 967 -43.90 -5.38 -14.60
N ILE A 968 -43.00 -6.14 -15.21
CA ILE A 968 -42.70 -6.11 -16.64
C ILE A 968 -43.36 -7.34 -17.26
N HIS A 969 -44.27 -7.12 -18.21
CA HIS A 969 -45.00 -8.17 -18.93
C HIS A 969 -45.54 -9.30 -18.02
N HIS A 970 -46.34 -8.94 -17.01
CA HIS A 970 -46.87 -9.91 -16.04
C HIS A 970 -47.42 -11.19 -16.73
N PRO A 971 -46.99 -12.40 -16.31
CA PRO A 971 -46.25 -12.72 -15.09
C PRO A 971 -44.72 -12.84 -15.25
N PHE A 972 -44.11 -12.28 -16.31
CA PHE A 972 -42.69 -12.48 -16.62
C PHE A 972 -41.76 -12.02 -15.49
N TRP A 973 -41.83 -10.73 -15.12
CA TRP A 973 -41.06 -10.18 -14.01
C TRP A 973 -41.94 -9.31 -13.11
N THR A 974 -41.89 -9.54 -11.80
CA THR A 974 -42.53 -8.67 -10.82
C THR A 974 -41.47 -7.77 -10.22
N MET A 975 -41.50 -6.45 -10.45
CA MET A 975 -40.42 -5.58 -9.99
C MET A 975 -40.43 -5.37 -8.47
N ARG A 976 -39.25 -5.38 -7.86
CA ARG A 976 -39.04 -5.18 -6.40
C ARG A 976 -37.91 -4.20 -6.09
N ARG A 977 -37.77 -3.86 -4.81
CA ARG A 977 -37.03 -2.66 -4.37
C ARG A 977 -35.51 -2.80 -4.46
N ASN A 978 -35.01 -4.02 -4.49
CA ASN A 978 -33.60 -4.37 -4.62
C ASN A 978 -33.27 -4.94 -6.01
N ASP A 979 -34.21 -4.88 -6.96
CA ASP A 979 -33.91 -5.19 -8.35
C ASP A 979 -32.82 -4.24 -8.87
N THR A 980 -31.83 -4.80 -9.54
CA THR A 980 -30.73 -4.06 -10.16
C THR A 980 -30.74 -4.32 -11.66
N LEU A 981 -30.60 -3.26 -12.45
CA LEU A 981 -30.52 -3.33 -13.92
C LEU A 981 -29.07 -3.23 -14.38
N TYR A 982 -28.76 -4.02 -15.40
CA TYR A 982 -27.48 -4.03 -16.10
C TYR A 982 -27.77 -3.81 -17.58
N PRO A 983 -27.51 -2.62 -18.14
CA PRO A 983 -27.57 -2.38 -19.58
C PRO A 983 -26.51 -3.21 -20.29
N LEU A 984 -26.88 -3.96 -21.31
CA LEU A 984 -25.99 -4.84 -22.08
C LEU A 984 -26.62 -5.18 -23.43
N ASP A 985 -25.86 -5.33 -24.51
CA ASP A 985 -26.31 -5.90 -25.78
C ASP A 985 -26.08 -7.42 -25.80
N PHE A 986 -26.91 -8.19 -25.11
CA PHE A 986 -26.70 -9.64 -25.00
C PHE A 986 -26.95 -10.39 -26.32
N ASN A 987 -27.51 -9.75 -27.35
CA ASN A 987 -27.84 -10.38 -28.62
C ASN A 987 -27.03 -9.86 -29.82
N GLY A 988 -26.13 -8.90 -29.57
CA GLY A 988 -25.20 -8.36 -30.55
C GLY A 988 -25.90 -7.61 -31.69
N ASN A 989 -27.08 -7.04 -31.44
CA ASN A 989 -27.86 -6.35 -32.47
C ASN A 989 -27.56 -4.84 -32.57
N GLY A 990 -26.72 -4.31 -31.68
CA GLY A 990 -26.37 -2.89 -31.55
C GLY A 990 -27.33 -2.07 -30.67
N THR A 991 -28.39 -2.66 -30.16
CA THR A 991 -29.32 -2.05 -29.20
C THR A 991 -28.91 -2.47 -27.80
N THR A 992 -28.79 -1.50 -26.90
CA THR A 992 -28.59 -1.78 -25.49
C THR A 992 -29.85 -2.42 -24.92
N ASP A 993 -29.75 -3.70 -24.55
CA ASP A 993 -30.77 -4.47 -23.85
C ASP A 993 -30.60 -4.39 -22.32
N ILE A 994 -31.29 -5.24 -21.55
CA ILE A 994 -31.21 -5.24 -20.08
C ILE A 994 -31.17 -6.65 -19.49
N ALA A 995 -30.29 -6.84 -18.50
CA ALA A 995 -30.42 -7.89 -17.50
C ALA A 995 -30.94 -7.30 -16.19
N ILE A 996 -31.88 -7.99 -15.53
CA ILE A 996 -32.43 -7.61 -14.22
C ILE A 996 -32.19 -8.73 -13.21
N PHE A 997 -31.60 -8.38 -12.08
CA PHE A 997 -31.34 -9.30 -10.98
C PHE A 997 -32.08 -8.87 -9.72
N ASN A 998 -32.76 -9.80 -9.06
CA ASN A 998 -33.60 -9.47 -7.89
C ASN A 998 -32.81 -9.22 -6.60
N GLY A 999 -31.53 -9.65 -6.55
CA GLY A 999 -30.61 -9.35 -5.45
C GLY A 999 -30.95 -10.01 -4.12
N LYS A 1000 -31.97 -9.50 -3.43
CA LYS A 1000 -32.28 -9.79 -2.01
C LYS A 1000 -33.77 -9.91 -1.69
N ASP A 1001 -34.66 -9.65 -2.65
CA ASP A 1001 -36.10 -9.52 -2.34
C ASP A 1001 -36.86 -10.84 -2.28
N TRP A 1002 -36.32 -11.91 -2.86
CA TRP A 1002 -36.98 -13.21 -2.94
C TRP A 1002 -36.09 -14.36 -2.47
N GLY A 1003 -36.73 -15.48 -2.15
CA GLY A 1003 -36.17 -16.81 -2.32
C GLY A 1003 -37.19 -17.59 -3.17
N PRO A 1004 -36.82 -18.16 -4.33
CA PRO A 1004 -35.48 -18.29 -4.92
C PRO A 1004 -34.86 -16.98 -5.48
N GLU A 1005 -33.59 -17.00 -5.89
CA GLU A 1005 -32.90 -15.91 -6.62
C GLU A 1005 -33.27 -15.91 -8.11
N TYR A 1006 -33.35 -14.73 -8.74
CA TYR A 1006 -33.80 -14.62 -10.13
C TYR A 1006 -32.96 -13.63 -10.93
N LEU A 1007 -32.67 -14.01 -12.17
CA LEU A 1007 -32.03 -13.18 -13.21
C LEU A 1007 -32.87 -13.26 -14.47
N ALA A 1008 -33.18 -12.14 -15.11
CA ALA A 1008 -33.87 -12.13 -16.41
C ALA A 1008 -33.15 -11.29 -17.44
N LEU A 1009 -33.21 -11.73 -18.70
CA LEU A 1009 -32.81 -11.00 -19.89
C LEU A 1009 -34.07 -10.41 -20.56
N LEU A 1010 -34.01 -9.12 -20.87
CA LEU A 1010 -35.05 -8.38 -21.57
C LEU A 1010 -34.44 -7.65 -22.76
N SER A 1011 -34.94 -7.93 -23.96
CA SER A 1011 -34.54 -7.19 -25.15
C SER A 1011 -35.35 -5.92 -25.32
N LEU A 1012 -34.78 -4.95 -26.03
CA LEU A 1012 -35.47 -3.76 -26.49
C LEU A 1012 -35.62 -3.77 -28.01
N ASP A 1013 -36.81 -3.43 -28.48
CA ASP A 1013 -37.09 -3.14 -29.89
C ASP A 1013 -37.76 -1.77 -29.96
N LYS A 1014 -37.04 -0.76 -30.47
CA LYS A 1014 -37.54 0.62 -30.58
C LYS A 1014 -38.04 1.16 -29.24
N GLY A 1015 -37.25 0.93 -28.19
CA GLY A 1015 -37.51 1.39 -26.84
C GLY A 1015 -38.63 0.61 -26.12
N LYS A 1016 -39.07 -0.54 -26.67
CA LYS A 1016 -40.07 -1.42 -26.05
C LYS A 1016 -39.40 -2.63 -25.41
N LEU A 1017 -39.62 -2.80 -24.10
CA LEU A 1017 -39.06 -3.93 -23.36
C LEU A 1017 -39.81 -5.23 -23.67
N ASN A 1018 -39.07 -6.30 -23.91
CA ASN A 1018 -39.60 -7.63 -24.15
C ASN A 1018 -38.84 -8.65 -23.31
N GLY A 1019 -39.55 -9.43 -22.50
CA GLY A 1019 -38.93 -10.52 -21.73
C GLY A 1019 -38.47 -11.66 -22.65
N VAL A 1020 -37.19 -12.02 -22.57
CA VAL A 1020 -36.59 -13.08 -23.39
C VAL A 1020 -36.44 -14.36 -22.58
N ARG A 1021 -35.73 -14.30 -21.44
CA ARG A 1021 -35.48 -15.47 -20.60
C ARG A 1021 -35.37 -15.09 -19.14
N ARG A 1022 -35.91 -15.94 -18.25
CA ARG A 1022 -35.75 -15.83 -16.80
C ARG A 1022 -35.10 -17.11 -16.27
N TYR A 1023 -34.17 -16.92 -15.33
CA TYR A 1023 -33.53 -17.95 -14.54
C TYR A 1023 -34.07 -17.89 -13.12
N ASP A 1024 -34.36 -19.06 -12.58
CA ASP A 1024 -34.85 -19.26 -11.23
C ASP A 1024 -33.80 -20.13 -10.52
N ASP A 1025 -33.20 -19.63 -9.43
CA ASP A 1025 -32.06 -20.15 -8.65
C ASP A 1025 -30.72 -20.26 -9.39
N THR A 1026 -30.73 -20.74 -10.63
CA THR A 1026 -29.50 -21.13 -11.33
C THR A 1026 -29.50 -20.64 -12.77
N VAL A 1027 -28.36 -20.10 -13.17
CA VAL A 1027 -27.97 -20.06 -14.59
C VAL A 1027 -27.19 -21.35 -14.82
N PRO A 1028 -27.35 -22.08 -15.94
CA PRO A 1028 -26.57 -23.29 -16.19
C PRO A 1028 -25.07 -23.01 -16.02
N GLY A 1029 -24.42 -23.62 -15.00
CA GLY A 1029 -23.02 -23.39 -14.68
C GLY A 1029 -22.73 -22.31 -13.62
N TRP A 1030 -23.76 -21.69 -13.03
CA TRP A 1030 -23.64 -20.76 -11.90
C TRP A 1030 -24.86 -20.83 -10.98
N ASP A 1031 -24.61 -21.17 -9.72
CA ASP A 1031 -25.63 -21.16 -8.67
C ASP A 1031 -25.74 -19.74 -8.11
N MET A 1032 -26.80 -19.02 -8.51
CA MET A 1032 -26.96 -17.61 -8.12
C MET A 1032 -27.11 -17.50 -6.62
N GLN A 1033 -26.50 -16.47 -6.04
CA GLN A 1033 -26.67 -16.14 -4.64
C GLN A 1033 -27.24 -14.75 -4.47
N ARG A 1034 -27.85 -14.53 -3.31
CA ARG A 1034 -28.13 -13.18 -2.86
C ARG A 1034 -26.86 -12.36 -2.94
N ARG A 1035 -26.96 -11.12 -3.38
CA ARG A 1035 -25.83 -10.17 -3.48
C ARG A 1035 -24.80 -10.48 -4.57
N ASP A 1036 -25.07 -11.39 -5.49
CA ASP A 1036 -24.30 -11.44 -6.74
C ASP A 1036 -24.28 -10.05 -7.38
N GLN A 1037 -23.09 -9.60 -7.74
CA GLN A 1037 -22.85 -8.35 -8.45
C GLN A 1037 -22.35 -8.68 -9.85
N PHE A 1038 -22.80 -7.92 -10.84
CA PHE A 1038 -22.48 -8.18 -12.24
C PHE A 1038 -21.76 -7.00 -12.89
N TRP A 1039 -20.86 -7.32 -13.82
CA TRP A 1039 -20.21 -6.39 -14.74
C TRP A 1039 -20.44 -6.86 -16.17
N VAL A 1040 -20.63 -5.92 -17.08
CA VAL A 1040 -21.06 -6.17 -18.47
C VAL A 1040 -19.88 -5.98 -19.41
N GLY A 1041 -19.71 -6.91 -20.36
CA GLY A 1041 -18.81 -6.75 -21.51
C GLY A 1041 -18.74 -8.01 -22.36
N ASP A 1042 -18.17 -7.91 -23.56
CA ASP A 1042 -17.99 -9.03 -24.48
C ASP A 1042 -16.74 -9.83 -24.09
N ILE A 1043 -16.87 -10.69 -23.08
CA ILE A 1043 -15.76 -11.45 -22.51
C ILE A 1043 -15.19 -12.48 -23.49
N ASN A 1044 -15.95 -12.87 -24.52
CA ASN A 1044 -15.59 -13.99 -25.38
C ASN A 1044 -15.34 -13.62 -26.86
N GLY A 1045 -15.62 -12.38 -27.23
CA GLY A 1045 -15.37 -11.76 -28.52
C GLY A 1045 -16.37 -12.14 -29.60
N ASP A 1046 -17.62 -12.43 -29.23
CA ASP A 1046 -18.68 -12.80 -30.14
C ASP A 1046 -19.68 -11.67 -30.43
N GLN A 1047 -19.37 -10.45 -29.98
CA GLN A 1047 -20.18 -9.22 -30.07
C GLN A 1047 -21.45 -9.25 -29.23
N ASN A 1048 -21.62 -10.28 -28.41
CA ASN A 1048 -22.69 -10.33 -27.42
C ASN A 1048 -22.11 -9.94 -26.06
N ASP A 1049 -22.76 -9.04 -25.37
CA ASP A 1049 -22.37 -8.72 -24.01
C ASP A 1049 -22.66 -9.91 -23.07
N ASP A 1050 -21.63 -10.27 -22.31
CA ASP A 1050 -21.62 -11.27 -21.25
C ASP A 1050 -21.75 -10.58 -19.88
N LEU A 1051 -21.92 -11.39 -18.82
CA LEU A 1051 -21.89 -10.92 -17.44
C LEU A 1051 -20.76 -11.58 -16.66
N VAL A 1052 -19.84 -10.80 -16.12
CA VAL A 1052 -18.94 -11.25 -15.05
C VAL A 1052 -19.68 -11.13 -13.72
N VAL A 1053 -19.62 -12.18 -12.89
CA VAL A 1053 -20.33 -12.22 -11.61
C VAL A 1053 -19.37 -12.46 -10.44
N TYR A 1054 -19.51 -11.66 -9.39
CA TYR A 1054 -18.73 -11.79 -8.16
C TYR A 1054 -19.60 -11.64 -6.92
N ASN A 1055 -19.33 -12.46 -5.91
CA ASN A 1055 -19.99 -12.40 -4.62
C ASN A 1055 -19.00 -12.62 -3.47
N LYS A 1056 -18.98 -11.66 -2.55
CA LYS A 1056 -18.09 -11.65 -1.39
C LYS A 1056 -18.73 -12.06 -0.07
N ASP A 1057 -20.06 -12.08 0.00
CA ASP A 1057 -20.80 -12.12 1.27
C ASP A 1057 -21.44 -13.49 1.56
N ASN A 1058 -21.71 -14.28 0.53
CA ASN A 1058 -22.60 -15.44 0.63
C ASN A 1058 -21.91 -16.79 0.52
N TRP A 1059 -20.61 -16.81 0.22
CA TRP A 1059 -19.84 -18.03 0.05
C TRP A 1059 -18.75 -18.17 1.11
N SER A 1060 -18.45 -19.42 1.49
CA SER A 1060 -17.30 -19.74 2.35
C SER A 1060 -15.96 -19.47 1.65
N THR A 1061 -15.98 -19.39 0.32
CA THR A 1061 -14.87 -19.12 -0.58
C THR A 1061 -15.36 -18.20 -1.69
N GLN A 1062 -14.61 -17.17 -2.05
CA GLN A 1062 -14.99 -16.25 -3.13
C GLN A 1062 -14.80 -16.95 -4.50
N TYR A 1063 -15.75 -16.81 -5.43
CA TYR A 1063 -15.57 -17.26 -6.82
C TYR A 1063 -15.86 -16.12 -7.79
N LEU A 1064 -15.17 -16.14 -8.93
CA LEU A 1064 -15.43 -15.26 -10.06
C LEU A 1064 -16.10 -16.06 -11.17
N GLY A 1065 -17.29 -15.66 -11.57
CA GLY A 1065 -18.06 -16.29 -12.64
C GLY A 1065 -18.08 -15.47 -13.91
N ILE A 1066 -18.34 -16.15 -15.02
CA ILE A 1066 -18.62 -15.57 -16.33
C ILE A 1066 -19.90 -16.23 -16.83
N LEU A 1067 -20.95 -15.44 -17.04
CA LEU A 1067 -22.22 -15.86 -17.63
C LEU A 1067 -22.25 -15.37 -19.07
N ARG A 1068 -21.87 -16.24 -20.00
CA ARG A 1068 -21.78 -15.87 -21.40
C ARG A 1068 -23.13 -15.90 -22.08
N SER A 1069 -23.44 -14.88 -22.87
CA SER A 1069 -24.60 -14.89 -23.75
C SER A 1069 -24.38 -15.80 -24.96
N ASN A 1070 -25.47 -16.15 -25.63
CA ASN A 1070 -25.46 -16.95 -26.84
C ASN A 1070 -26.30 -16.31 -27.96
N GLY A 1071 -26.53 -15.00 -27.89
CA GLY A 1071 -27.33 -14.24 -28.83
C GLY A 1071 -28.81 -14.20 -28.42
N ASP A 1072 -29.53 -15.32 -28.50
CA ASP A 1072 -31.01 -15.30 -28.39
C ASP A 1072 -31.60 -16.37 -27.46
N ASN A 1073 -30.74 -17.16 -26.81
CA ASN A 1073 -31.13 -18.39 -26.12
C ASN A 1073 -30.60 -18.47 -24.67
N GLY A 1074 -30.15 -17.38 -24.07
CA GLY A 1074 -29.78 -17.32 -22.67
C GLY A 1074 -28.27 -17.31 -22.36
N LEU A 1075 -27.96 -17.59 -21.10
CA LEU A 1075 -26.65 -17.48 -20.49
C LEU A 1075 -26.10 -18.86 -20.17
N GLN A 1076 -24.78 -19.02 -20.31
CA GLN A 1076 -24.03 -20.19 -19.90
C GLN A 1076 -22.87 -19.77 -18.98
N GLY A 1077 -22.94 -20.22 -17.74
CA GLY A 1077 -21.97 -19.97 -16.69
C GLY A 1077 -20.71 -20.83 -16.80
N SER A 1078 -19.59 -20.24 -16.42
CA SER A 1078 -18.33 -20.85 -15.98
C SER A 1078 -17.78 -20.07 -14.79
N TRP A 1079 -16.86 -20.65 -14.01
CA TRP A 1079 -16.31 -19.99 -12.83
C TRP A 1079 -14.88 -20.43 -12.53
N GLN A 1080 -14.19 -19.60 -11.76
CA GLN A 1080 -12.89 -19.87 -11.15
C GLN A 1080 -12.96 -19.66 -9.64
N ASP A 1081 -12.13 -20.41 -8.92
CA ASP A 1081 -11.98 -20.32 -7.46
C ASP A 1081 -11.35 -18.97 -7.03
N ASP A 1082 -11.15 -18.80 -5.74
CA ASP A 1082 -10.62 -17.59 -5.11
C ASP A 1082 -9.24 -17.15 -5.64
N TRP A 1083 -8.42 -18.07 -6.13
CA TRP A 1083 -7.11 -17.75 -6.71
C TRP A 1083 -7.11 -17.67 -8.24
N ILE A 1084 -6.85 -16.47 -8.78
CA ILE A 1084 -6.58 -16.24 -10.20
C ILE A 1084 -5.13 -15.80 -10.36
N GLY A 1085 -4.26 -16.75 -10.73
CA GLY A 1085 -2.83 -16.54 -10.72
C GLY A 1085 -2.32 -16.32 -9.29
N SER A 1086 -1.92 -15.10 -8.97
CA SER A 1086 -1.52 -14.71 -7.61
C SER A 1086 -2.44 -13.66 -6.99
N TRP A 1087 -3.55 -13.35 -7.66
CA TRP A 1087 -4.64 -12.60 -7.05
C TRP A 1087 -5.49 -13.56 -6.22
N ASN A 1088 -5.74 -13.20 -4.95
CA ASN A 1088 -6.70 -13.88 -4.10
C ASN A 1088 -7.93 -12.99 -3.94
N LEU A 1089 -9.08 -13.45 -4.45
CA LEU A 1089 -10.34 -12.74 -4.42
C LEU A 1089 -10.79 -12.50 -2.98
N GLY A 1090 -10.98 -11.23 -2.62
CA GLY A 1090 -11.32 -10.80 -1.28
C GLY A 1090 -12.49 -9.82 -1.24
N SER A 1091 -13.03 -9.61 -0.04
CA SER A 1091 -14.20 -8.74 0.17
C SER A 1091 -13.95 -7.25 -0.15
N GLY A 1092 -12.69 -6.86 -0.37
CA GLY A 1092 -12.30 -5.51 -0.76
C GLY A 1092 -12.15 -5.29 -2.26
N ASP A 1093 -12.34 -6.33 -3.07
CA ASP A 1093 -12.08 -6.30 -4.51
C ASP A 1093 -13.27 -5.77 -5.30
N SER A 1094 -12.94 -4.99 -6.33
CA SER A 1094 -13.83 -4.41 -7.32
C SER A 1094 -13.24 -4.64 -8.71
N PHE A 1095 -14.08 -4.51 -9.73
CA PHE A 1095 -13.69 -4.74 -11.11
C PHE A 1095 -14.07 -3.57 -12.02
N HIS A 1096 -13.27 -3.39 -13.08
CA HIS A 1096 -13.68 -2.73 -14.32
C HIS A 1096 -13.54 -3.73 -15.46
N VAL A 1097 -14.50 -3.68 -16.38
CA VAL A 1097 -14.36 -4.35 -17.68
C VAL A 1097 -13.50 -3.45 -18.56
N ALA A 1098 -12.52 -4.04 -19.24
CA ALA A 1098 -11.50 -3.29 -19.96
C ALA A 1098 -10.85 -4.16 -21.05
N ASP A 1099 -10.80 -3.73 -22.31
CA ASP A 1099 -9.89 -4.33 -23.31
C ASP A 1099 -8.50 -3.66 -23.21
N PHE A 1100 -7.68 -4.09 -22.25
CA PHE A 1100 -6.34 -3.50 -22.05
C PHE A 1100 -5.29 -4.03 -23.03
N ARG A 1101 -5.59 -5.07 -23.82
CA ARG A 1101 -4.70 -5.58 -24.88
C ARG A 1101 -5.02 -4.97 -26.24
N GLY A 1102 -6.26 -4.56 -26.46
CA GLY A 1102 -6.77 -4.06 -27.73
C GLY A 1102 -6.79 -5.14 -28.82
N GLY A 1103 -7.55 -4.90 -29.87
CA GLY A 1103 -7.44 -5.58 -31.17
C GLY A 1103 -7.85 -7.06 -31.22
N ALA A 1104 -8.19 -7.67 -30.08
CA ALA A 1104 -8.74 -9.02 -30.01
C ALA A 1104 -10.27 -9.04 -30.14
N GLY A 1105 -10.91 -7.88 -29.93
CA GLY A 1105 -12.36 -7.73 -29.99
C GLY A 1105 -13.07 -8.45 -28.85
N TRP A 1106 -12.43 -8.57 -27.68
CA TRP A 1106 -13.05 -9.09 -26.46
C TRP A 1106 -12.49 -8.36 -25.25
N ASP A 1107 -13.32 -8.27 -24.21
CA ASP A 1107 -13.03 -7.56 -22.98
C ASP A 1107 -12.29 -8.42 -21.95
N ASP A 1108 -11.46 -7.75 -21.15
CA ASP A 1108 -10.76 -8.30 -20.00
C ASP A 1108 -11.27 -7.63 -18.71
N LEU A 1109 -10.56 -7.87 -17.60
CA LEU A 1109 -10.83 -7.20 -16.34
C LEU A 1109 -9.61 -6.50 -15.76
N PHE A 1110 -9.83 -5.29 -15.25
CA PHE A 1110 -9.06 -4.79 -14.14
C PHE A 1110 -9.69 -5.25 -12.83
N VAL A 1111 -8.88 -5.74 -11.91
CA VAL A 1111 -9.29 -6.07 -10.54
C VAL A 1111 -8.51 -5.17 -9.58
N PHE A 1112 -9.17 -4.59 -8.60
CA PHE A 1112 -8.52 -3.64 -7.69
C PHE A 1112 -9.19 -3.59 -6.32
N ASN A 1113 -8.38 -3.26 -5.33
CA ASN A 1113 -8.85 -2.90 -3.99
C ASN A 1113 -8.04 -1.70 -3.49
N ARG A 1114 -8.08 -1.40 -2.19
CA ARG A 1114 -7.36 -0.24 -1.64
C ARG A 1114 -5.86 -0.25 -1.97
N THR A 1115 -5.23 -1.43 -1.95
CA THR A 1115 -3.77 -1.56 -1.98
C THR A 1115 -3.24 -2.45 -3.10
N TRP A 1116 -4.08 -3.06 -3.91
CA TRP A 1116 -3.67 -3.90 -5.02
C TRP A 1116 -4.42 -3.54 -6.30
N PHE A 1117 -3.75 -3.68 -7.43
CA PHE A 1117 -4.33 -3.57 -8.77
C PHE A 1117 -3.83 -4.73 -9.64
N GLY A 1118 -4.69 -5.31 -10.47
CA GLY A 1118 -4.38 -6.47 -11.30
C GLY A 1118 -5.06 -6.40 -12.67
N LEU A 1119 -4.44 -7.05 -13.65
CA LEU A 1119 -4.92 -7.20 -15.02
C LEU A 1119 -5.21 -8.68 -15.26
N LEU A 1120 -6.47 -9.01 -15.53
CA LEU A 1120 -6.94 -10.37 -15.74
C LEU A 1120 -7.44 -10.51 -17.19
N ARG A 1121 -6.64 -11.14 -18.05
CA ARG A 1121 -6.96 -11.38 -19.46
C ARG A 1121 -8.03 -12.45 -19.58
N SER A 1122 -9.08 -12.18 -20.35
CA SER A 1122 -10.09 -13.18 -20.69
C SER A 1122 -9.57 -14.22 -21.68
N TYR A 1123 -9.89 -15.48 -21.41
CA TYR A 1123 -9.79 -16.61 -22.33
C TYR A 1123 -11.18 -17.23 -22.55
N ARG A 1124 -12.19 -16.36 -22.68
CA ARG A 1124 -13.60 -16.68 -22.94
C ARG A 1124 -14.34 -17.27 -21.75
N THR A 1125 -13.83 -18.35 -21.15
CA THR A 1125 -14.52 -19.05 -20.05
C THR A 1125 -13.80 -18.95 -18.71
N TYR A 1126 -12.64 -18.32 -18.69
CA TYR A 1126 -11.83 -18.09 -17.51
C TYR A 1126 -10.91 -16.90 -17.76
N PHE A 1127 -10.38 -16.32 -16.69
CA PHE A 1127 -9.38 -15.28 -16.70
C PHE A 1127 -7.99 -15.81 -16.31
N VAL A 1128 -6.96 -15.18 -16.87
CA VAL A 1128 -5.56 -15.38 -16.48
C VAL A 1128 -4.98 -14.05 -16.04
N GLN A 1129 -4.35 -14.04 -14.86
CA GLN A 1129 -3.64 -12.87 -14.40
C GLN A 1129 -2.40 -12.60 -15.28
N GLU A 1130 -2.37 -11.46 -15.94
CA GLU A 1130 -1.22 -11.00 -16.72
C GLU A 1130 -0.27 -10.14 -15.89
N THR A 1131 -0.80 -9.27 -15.05
CA THR A 1131 0.01 -8.42 -14.16
C THR A 1131 -0.68 -8.17 -12.83
N ILE A 1132 0.11 -7.99 -11.76
CA ILE A 1132 -0.32 -7.50 -10.46
C ILE A 1132 0.59 -6.36 -10.00
N TYR A 1133 0.03 -5.44 -9.22
CA TYR A 1133 0.72 -4.29 -8.66
C TYR A 1133 0.33 -4.14 -7.18
N PRO A 1134 1.23 -4.47 -6.24
CA PRO A 1134 1.03 -4.16 -4.84
C PRO A 1134 1.39 -2.70 -4.57
N ASN A 1135 0.49 -1.98 -3.91
CA ASN A 1135 0.55 -0.61 -3.41
C ASN A 1135 0.65 0.50 -4.45
N TRP A 1136 1.25 0.25 -5.61
CA TRP A 1136 1.39 1.21 -6.71
C TRP A 1136 1.70 0.51 -8.03
N ILE A 1137 1.32 1.14 -9.13
CA ILE A 1137 1.52 0.64 -10.49
C ILE A 1137 2.88 1.09 -11.01
N HIS A 1138 3.65 0.16 -11.59
CA HIS A 1138 4.97 0.44 -12.17
C HIS A 1138 5.38 -0.63 -13.19
N ASN A 1139 6.27 -0.31 -14.14
CA ASN A 1139 6.69 -1.24 -15.18
C ASN A 1139 8.20 -1.57 -15.14
N HIS A 1140 8.70 -2.05 -14.01
CA HIS A 1140 10.11 -2.46 -13.88
C HIS A 1140 10.39 -3.81 -14.55
N ARG A 1141 11.61 -3.98 -15.09
CA ARG A 1141 12.10 -5.25 -15.67
C ARG A 1141 12.34 -6.37 -14.67
N TYR A 1142 12.42 -6.07 -13.37
CA TYR A 1142 12.40 -7.07 -12.28
C TYR A 1142 11.44 -6.61 -11.20
N HIS A 1143 10.51 -7.46 -10.81
CA HIS A 1143 9.49 -7.15 -9.82
C HIS A 1143 9.87 -7.74 -8.45
N GLY A 1144 9.49 -7.06 -7.36
CA GLY A 1144 9.73 -7.54 -6.00
C GLY A 1144 8.93 -8.80 -5.62
N LEU A 1145 7.96 -9.20 -6.42
CA LEU A 1145 7.22 -10.46 -6.24
C LEU A 1145 7.86 -11.63 -7.02
N GLY A 1146 9.04 -11.44 -7.60
CA GLY A 1146 9.74 -12.49 -8.33
C GLY A 1146 9.16 -12.77 -9.72
N TRP A 1147 8.51 -11.78 -10.34
CA TRP A 1147 8.06 -11.88 -11.74
C TRP A 1147 8.98 -10.99 -12.60
N TRP A 1148 9.41 -11.53 -13.73
CA TRP A 1148 10.51 -11.00 -14.54
C TRP A 1148 10.36 -11.34 -16.01
#